data_AF-A0A7V9VKF2-F1
#
_entry.id   AF-A0A7V9VKF2-F1
#
_cell.length_a   1.000
_cell.length_b   1.000
_cell.length_c   1.000
_cell.angle_alpha   90.00
_cell.angle_beta   90.00
_cell.angle_gamma   90.00
#
_symmetry.space_group_name_H-M   'P 1'
#
loop_
_entity.id
_entity.type
_entity.pdbx_description
1 polymer ?
#
loop_
_entity_poly.entity_id
_entity_poly.type
_entity_poly.pdbx_seq_one_letter_code
_entity_poly.pdbx_strand_id
1 'polypeptide(L)'
;MKRILAVVAATLGLLGSAGYAAAAPPGDPAAQAAGQAAASGQAAGALSGASQSQPANQNISVRVLSPGSSGDVSQTNTADSNATAGNANLTGQSADQTQAGSCGCKGGTQAIGQEADSSQAAQALSVAKQDGASNTNIPVRVLSPGDDGSVSQTNSVESDATAANANGTSQDADQSAGGSGTQAVGQSADSEQEAAAASAAEQTGAKNTNISVRVLSPGDDGSVDQSNTVDSSATAANLNLTGQGAEQAQGGSGGIQAIGQDADSDQKAAALSVAKQEGACNTNIPVRVLSKGDGGSVSQSNSVDSSAAAANLNGLEQNASQAQAGGDCRCGSGGIQAIGQDADSTQSAAALSAAYQSGAGNTNTPVRVGSKGDDGDVSQSNSVDSSATAANLNLTGQGAEQAQGGSGGTQAIGQEAANDQTAIALSAALQYGASNSNAPVRVESDGDGGKVTQSNNVDSSATAANLNGLEQGASQVQRGGDCRCASGGIQAIGQDASNTQGALAGSLAAQAPGRDECGCGTGGNSNAPVRVDSEGDGGSVDQSNDVSSSATAANLNGLGQGASQVQGGSGGIQAIGQDADNNQTAIGLSAALQYGASNSNSPVRVASDGDGGDVSQSNSVASDATAQNVNLTGQGAEQVQSGGCGCAGGTGIQAIGQQAKSEQGAAALSFALQAGASNDNAPVRVASDGDGGDVSQSNSVDSSANAANLNGLGQSASQAQGVGGGIAIQAIGQSASNAQEALGLSGAFQLGASNSNSPVAVASDGDGGDVSQSNSVESNATALNLNLTKQDAEQDQWGRKDCGCHGIGIQAIGQESKNEQGALAASLAIQAFGRDTCGCSSGGNSNTPVGVGSYGSGGSVDQSNSVSSSATALNLNALYQDADQAQSSGGGIQAIGQSAKNRQAAAALSAALQLGARNGRW
;
A
#
# COMPACT_ATOMS: atom_id res chain seq x y z
N MET A 1 -29.98 4.13 -6.30
CA MET A 1 -29.92 3.74 -7.74
C MET A 1 -29.51 4.87 -8.68
N LYS A 2 -30.35 5.85 -9.07
CA LYS A 2 -29.99 6.86 -10.09
C LYS A 2 -28.74 7.71 -9.80
N ARG A 3 -28.39 7.92 -8.53
CA ARG A 3 -27.21 8.70 -8.13
C ARG A 3 -25.92 7.87 -8.06
N ILE A 4 -25.99 6.58 -7.71
CA ILE A 4 -24.82 5.68 -7.64
C ILE A 4 -24.42 5.23 -9.05
N LEU A 5 -25.39 4.83 -9.89
CA LEU A 5 -25.12 4.57 -11.31
C LEU A 5 -24.61 5.83 -12.06
N ALA A 6 -25.07 7.03 -11.68
CA ALA A 6 -24.61 8.27 -12.31
C ALA A 6 -23.19 8.68 -11.88
N VAL A 7 -22.75 8.31 -10.66
CA VAL A 7 -21.37 8.56 -10.21
C VAL A 7 -20.41 7.57 -10.87
N VAL A 8 -20.76 6.28 -10.94
CA VAL A 8 -19.96 5.24 -11.62
C VAL A 8 -19.89 5.49 -13.14
N ALA A 9 -20.98 5.95 -13.78
CA ALA A 9 -21.00 6.23 -15.22
C ALA A 9 -20.36 7.59 -15.60
N ALA A 10 -20.36 8.59 -14.69
CA ALA A 10 -19.75 9.89 -14.97
C ALA A 10 -18.21 9.87 -14.85
N THR A 11 -17.64 8.96 -14.06
CA THR A 11 -16.18 8.77 -13.95
C THR A 11 -15.60 7.96 -15.11
N LEU A 12 -16.33 6.98 -15.66
CA LEU A 12 -15.93 6.25 -16.88
C LEU A 12 -15.98 7.11 -18.16
N GLY A 13 -16.75 8.20 -18.17
CA GLY A 13 -16.96 9.03 -19.37
C GLY A 13 -15.85 10.04 -19.71
N LEU A 14 -14.82 10.17 -18.87
CA LEU A 14 -13.83 11.24 -18.98
C LEU A 14 -12.48 10.83 -19.62
N LEU A 15 -12.32 9.61 -20.13
CA LEU A 15 -11.01 9.05 -20.52
C LEU A 15 -10.82 8.64 -22.00
N GLY A 16 -11.81 8.77 -22.89
CA GLY A 16 -11.68 8.24 -24.25
C GLY A 16 -11.64 9.27 -25.39
N SER A 17 -10.45 9.61 -25.91
CA SER A 17 -10.31 10.03 -27.32
C SER A 17 -8.88 9.85 -27.85
N ALA A 18 -8.64 8.79 -28.64
CA ALA A 18 -7.45 8.63 -29.48
C ALA A 18 -7.86 8.59 -30.98
N GLY A 19 -7.22 9.43 -31.78
CA GLY A 19 -7.45 9.61 -33.22
C GLY A 19 -6.40 8.88 -34.05
N TYR A 20 -6.82 8.30 -35.18
CA TYR A 20 -6.04 7.30 -35.93
C TYR A 20 -5.37 7.98 -37.12
N ALA A 21 -4.08 7.71 -37.36
CA ALA A 21 -3.39 8.12 -38.58
C ALA A 21 -2.78 6.89 -39.28
N ALA A 22 -3.01 6.79 -40.60
CA ALA A 22 -2.50 5.72 -41.46
C ALA A 22 -1.46 6.30 -42.44
N ALA A 23 -0.36 5.59 -42.67
CA ALA A 23 0.63 5.95 -43.69
C ALA A 23 0.93 4.78 -44.64
N ALA A 24 1.15 5.09 -45.93
CA ALA A 24 1.50 4.16 -47.01
C ALA A 24 2.75 4.66 -47.79
N PRO A 25 3.58 3.77 -48.38
CA PRO A 25 4.93 4.09 -48.91
C PRO A 25 4.99 4.30 -50.44
N PRO A 26 6.09 4.84 -51.00
CA PRO A 26 6.79 4.08 -52.07
C PRO A 26 8.32 4.32 -52.29
N GLY A 27 9.07 3.24 -52.55
CA GLY A 27 9.85 2.97 -53.79
C GLY A 27 11.27 3.54 -54.08
N ASP A 28 12.32 2.75 -53.74
CA ASP A 28 13.59 2.37 -54.42
C ASP A 28 14.56 3.38 -55.13
N PRO A 29 15.92 3.17 -55.14
CA PRO A 29 16.58 1.88 -55.42
C PRO A 29 17.83 1.49 -54.59
N ALA A 30 18.05 0.16 -54.48
CA ALA A 30 19.23 -0.55 -53.95
C ALA A 30 19.51 -0.42 -52.43
N ALA A 31 18.45 -0.34 -51.63
CA ALA A 31 18.49 -0.58 -50.18
C ALA A 31 17.98 -2.00 -49.87
N GLN A 32 18.67 -2.75 -49.02
CA GLN A 32 18.12 -3.96 -48.42
C GLN A 32 17.49 -3.58 -47.08
N ALA A 33 16.24 -3.13 -47.11
CA ALA A 33 15.46 -2.80 -45.93
C ALA A 33 14.60 -4.01 -45.53
N ALA A 34 14.68 -4.44 -44.26
CA ALA A 34 13.69 -5.31 -43.64
C ALA A 34 12.93 -4.48 -42.61
N GLY A 35 11.66 -4.19 -42.89
CA GLY A 35 10.74 -3.52 -41.96
C GLY A 35 9.70 -4.51 -41.47
N GLN A 36 9.52 -4.61 -40.15
CA GLN A 36 8.44 -5.37 -39.52
C GLN A 36 7.64 -4.41 -38.65
N ALA A 37 6.34 -4.26 -38.93
CA ALA A 37 5.42 -3.46 -38.13
C ALA A 37 4.31 -4.38 -37.61
N ALA A 38 4.07 -4.38 -36.30
CA ALA A 38 3.03 -5.18 -35.66
C ALA A 38 2.18 -4.26 -34.77
N ALA A 39 0.97 -3.94 -35.21
CA ALA A 39 0.00 -3.18 -34.42
C ALA A 39 -1.11 -4.10 -33.90
N SER A 40 -1.50 -3.92 -32.64
CA SER A 40 -2.53 -4.74 -31.99
C SER A 40 -3.42 -3.89 -31.07
N GLY A 41 -4.74 -3.95 -31.29
CA GLY A 41 -5.73 -3.26 -30.46
C GLY A 41 -6.70 -4.25 -29.84
N GLN A 42 -6.90 -4.22 -28.53
CA GLN A 42 -7.77 -5.17 -27.80
C GLN A 42 -8.69 -4.43 -26.82
N ALA A 43 -9.97 -4.80 -26.80
CA ALA A 43 -10.94 -4.26 -25.86
C ALA A 43 -11.80 -5.37 -25.26
N ALA A 44 -11.93 -5.39 -23.92
CA ALA A 44 -12.72 -6.35 -23.16
C ALA A 44 -13.67 -5.62 -22.22
N GLY A 45 -14.93 -6.06 -22.17
CA GLY A 45 -15.96 -5.50 -21.30
C GLY A 45 -16.75 -6.61 -20.62
N ALA A 46 -16.96 -6.50 -19.31
CA ALA A 46 -17.77 -7.43 -18.51
C ALA A 46 -18.79 -6.67 -17.65
N LEU A 47 -20.03 -7.15 -17.68
CA LEU A 47 -21.14 -6.62 -16.91
C LEU A 47 -21.85 -7.79 -16.22
N SER A 48 -21.93 -7.75 -14.89
CA SER A 48 -22.66 -8.75 -14.10
C SER A 48 -23.62 -8.09 -13.13
N GLY A 49 -24.75 -8.76 -12.87
CA GLY A 49 -25.78 -8.26 -11.97
C GLY A 49 -26.55 -9.40 -11.31
N ALA A 50 -26.65 -9.38 -9.99
CA ALA A 50 -27.45 -10.32 -9.21
C ALA A 50 -28.45 -9.56 -8.33
N SER A 51 -29.69 -10.01 -8.27
CA SER A 51 -30.68 -9.43 -7.38
C SER A 51 -31.65 -10.48 -6.84
N GLN A 52 -31.85 -10.47 -5.53
CA GLN A 52 -32.79 -11.33 -4.83
C GLN A 52 -33.69 -10.47 -3.94
N SER A 53 -35.00 -10.69 -4.00
CA SER A 53 -35.99 -9.96 -3.19
C SER A 53 -36.85 -10.96 -2.42
N GLN A 54 -36.87 -10.79 -1.10
CA GLN A 54 -37.56 -11.56 -0.08
C GLN A 54 -37.37 -13.08 -0.15
N PRO A 55 -36.12 -13.59 -0.33
CA PRO A 55 -35.89 -15.03 -0.23
C PRO A 55 -36.11 -15.51 1.21
N ALA A 56 -36.82 -16.63 1.39
CA ALA A 56 -37.21 -17.11 2.71
C ALA A 56 -37.07 -18.64 2.86
N ASN A 57 -36.34 -19.09 3.88
CA ASN A 57 -36.26 -20.50 4.28
C ASN A 57 -36.87 -20.71 5.67
N GLN A 58 -37.72 -21.72 5.83
CA GLN A 58 -38.37 -22.04 7.10
C GLN A 58 -38.26 -23.54 7.41
N ASN A 59 -37.83 -23.86 8.63
CA ASN A 59 -37.84 -25.22 9.19
C ASN A 59 -38.65 -25.22 10.49
N ILE A 60 -39.66 -26.09 10.58
CA ILE A 60 -40.48 -26.27 11.79
C ILE A 60 -40.55 -27.77 12.09
N SER A 61 -40.08 -28.17 13.27
CA SER A 61 -40.11 -29.57 13.72
C SER A 61 -40.87 -29.65 15.03
N VAL A 62 -41.87 -30.53 15.10
CA VAL A 62 -42.66 -30.71 16.32
C VAL A 62 -42.62 -32.18 16.73
N ARG A 63 -42.11 -32.46 17.92
CA ARG A 63 -42.15 -33.79 18.54
C ARG A 63 -42.98 -33.80 19.80
N VAL A 64 -43.89 -34.77 19.86
CA VAL A 64 -44.78 -34.99 21.00
C VAL A 64 -44.75 -36.47 21.36
N LEU A 65 -44.44 -36.80 22.62
CA LEU A 65 -44.38 -38.19 23.13
C LEU A 65 -43.48 -39.15 22.32
N SER A 66 -42.42 -38.64 21.69
CA SER A 66 -41.60 -39.40 20.74
C SER A 66 -40.11 -39.13 20.99
N PRO A 67 -39.39 -40.07 21.65
CA PRO A 67 -37.95 -39.93 21.88
C PRO A 67 -37.16 -39.89 20.56
N GLY A 68 -36.06 -39.15 20.55
CA GLY A 68 -35.10 -39.11 19.44
C GLY A 68 -34.44 -37.74 19.26
N SER A 69 -33.25 -37.71 18.68
CA SER A 69 -32.48 -36.48 18.44
C SER A 69 -32.91 -35.77 17.14
N SER A 70 -32.76 -34.46 17.05
CA SER A 70 -32.87 -33.71 15.79
C SER A 70 -31.63 -33.97 14.93
N GLY A 71 -31.77 -33.82 13.61
CA GLY A 71 -30.62 -33.64 12.74
C GLY A 71 -30.26 -32.15 12.63
N ASP A 72 -29.12 -31.87 12.03
CA ASP A 72 -28.63 -30.51 11.81
C ASP A 72 -29.46 -29.76 10.75
N VAL A 73 -29.51 -28.44 10.87
CA VAL A 73 -30.27 -27.53 10.00
C VAL A 73 -29.31 -26.54 9.34
N SER A 74 -29.30 -26.50 8.00
CA SER A 74 -28.53 -25.53 7.21
C SER A 74 -29.48 -24.77 6.27
N GLN A 75 -29.48 -23.44 6.32
CA GLN A 75 -30.34 -22.57 5.49
C GLN A 75 -29.53 -21.40 4.95
N THR A 76 -29.62 -21.15 3.63
CA THR A 76 -28.74 -20.18 2.96
C THR A 76 -29.50 -19.42 1.88
N ASN A 77 -29.29 -18.09 1.82
CA ASN A 77 -29.70 -17.24 0.70
C ASN A 77 -28.50 -16.41 0.20
N THR A 78 -28.08 -16.63 -1.05
CA THR A 78 -26.91 -15.96 -1.64
C THR A 78 -27.29 -15.20 -2.91
N ALA A 79 -26.78 -13.97 -3.04
CA ALA A 79 -26.82 -13.17 -4.27
C ALA A 79 -25.38 -12.81 -4.69
N ASP A 80 -24.85 -13.52 -5.68
CA ASP A 80 -23.46 -13.42 -6.14
C ASP A 80 -23.41 -12.89 -7.59
N SER A 81 -22.58 -11.88 -7.82
CA SER A 81 -22.30 -11.27 -9.12
C SER A 81 -20.80 -11.15 -9.36
N ASN A 82 -20.31 -11.68 -10.47
CA ASN A 82 -18.89 -11.63 -10.85
C ASN A 82 -18.71 -11.16 -12.31
N ALA A 83 -17.98 -10.06 -12.50
CA ALA A 83 -17.61 -9.51 -13.80
C ALA A 83 -16.08 -9.55 -13.99
N THR A 84 -15.59 -10.32 -14.96
CA THR A 84 -14.16 -10.40 -15.28
C THR A 84 -13.91 -10.01 -16.74
N ALA A 85 -13.09 -9.00 -16.98
CA ALA A 85 -12.64 -8.55 -18.29
C ALA A 85 -11.11 -8.57 -18.36
N GLY A 86 -10.54 -9.08 -19.44
CA GLY A 86 -9.12 -8.90 -19.64
C GLY A 86 -8.60 -9.20 -21.04
N ASN A 87 -7.45 -8.59 -21.34
CA ASN A 87 -6.77 -8.69 -22.62
C ASN A 87 -5.33 -9.15 -22.41
N ALA A 88 -4.83 -9.99 -23.31
CA ALA A 88 -3.44 -10.43 -23.31
C ALA A 88 -2.89 -10.32 -24.74
N ASN A 89 -1.73 -9.70 -24.88
CA ASN A 89 -1.02 -9.54 -26.14
C ASN A 89 0.43 -9.95 -25.99
N LEU A 90 0.95 -10.65 -26.99
CA LEU A 90 2.34 -11.06 -27.07
C LEU A 90 2.84 -10.87 -28.50
N THR A 91 3.78 -9.94 -28.68
CA THR A 91 4.35 -9.59 -29.98
C THR A 91 5.83 -9.95 -29.97
N GLY A 92 6.25 -10.82 -30.88
CA GLY A 92 7.66 -11.17 -31.10
C GLY A 92 8.07 -10.81 -32.52
N GLN A 93 9.05 -9.94 -32.66
CA GLN A 93 9.66 -9.57 -33.94
C GLN A 93 11.14 -9.95 -33.89
N SER A 94 11.58 -10.69 -34.91
CA SER A 94 12.98 -11.09 -35.06
C SER A 94 13.37 -10.90 -36.51
N ALA A 95 14.49 -10.24 -36.73
CA ALA A 95 15.02 -9.97 -38.06
C ALA A 95 16.53 -10.20 -38.10
N ASP A 96 16.93 -11.17 -38.92
CA ASP A 96 18.34 -11.47 -39.20
C ASP A 96 18.68 -11.05 -40.63
N GLN A 97 19.68 -10.18 -40.80
CA GLN A 97 20.19 -9.82 -42.12
C GLN A 97 21.69 -10.14 -42.24
N THR A 98 22.01 -11.09 -43.11
CA THR A 98 23.40 -11.46 -43.46
C THR A 98 23.69 -11.15 -44.92
N GLN A 99 24.69 -10.32 -45.23
CA GLN A 99 25.12 -10.02 -46.60
C GLN A 99 26.56 -10.48 -46.87
N ALA A 100 26.74 -11.47 -47.75
CA ALA A 100 28.05 -11.92 -48.22
C ALA A 100 28.52 -11.10 -49.44
N GLY A 101 29.42 -10.13 -49.23
CA GLY A 101 30.05 -9.35 -50.29
C GLY A 101 31.29 -10.04 -50.86
N SER A 102 31.28 -10.41 -52.15
CA SER A 102 32.52 -10.70 -52.90
C SER A 102 33.20 -9.38 -53.28
N CYS A 103 34.52 -9.33 -53.17
CA CYS A 103 35.42 -8.20 -53.42
C CYS A 103 35.11 -7.42 -54.72
N GLY A 104 34.25 -6.42 -54.59
CA GLY A 104 33.94 -5.43 -55.61
C GLY A 104 33.28 -4.23 -54.96
N CYS A 105 33.99 -3.10 -54.90
CA CYS A 105 33.57 -1.88 -54.21
C CYS A 105 32.28 -1.30 -54.80
N LYS A 106 31.13 -1.67 -54.23
CA LYS A 106 29.88 -0.89 -54.24
C LYS A 106 29.21 -1.04 -52.87
N GLY A 107 29.13 0.05 -52.10
CA GLY A 107 28.47 0.06 -50.80
C GLY A 107 26.95 -0.08 -50.95
N GLY A 108 26.35 -0.95 -50.13
CA GLY A 108 24.91 -1.06 -49.96
C GLY A 108 24.52 -0.59 -48.55
N THR A 109 23.29 -0.08 -48.41
CA THR A 109 22.68 0.26 -47.12
C THR A 109 21.84 -0.92 -46.64
N GLN A 110 22.07 -1.38 -45.41
CA GLN A 110 21.27 -2.39 -44.73
C GLN A 110 20.57 -1.72 -43.55
N ALA A 111 19.25 -1.84 -43.51
CA ALA A 111 18.45 -1.25 -42.45
C ALA A 111 17.42 -2.27 -41.96
N ILE A 112 17.40 -2.51 -40.64
CA ILE A 112 16.32 -3.21 -39.95
C ILE A 112 15.51 -2.17 -39.20
N GLY A 113 14.20 -2.14 -39.46
CA GLY A 113 13.23 -1.38 -38.68
C GLY A 113 12.21 -2.33 -38.06
N GLN A 114 11.99 -2.23 -36.76
CA GLN A 114 10.94 -2.97 -36.05
C GLN A 114 10.08 -1.97 -35.27
N GLU A 115 8.78 -1.98 -35.55
CA GLU A 115 7.78 -1.15 -34.88
C GLU A 115 6.72 -2.09 -34.28
N ALA A 116 6.42 -1.92 -33.00
CA ALA A 116 5.43 -2.71 -32.28
C ALA A 116 4.49 -1.81 -31.47
N ASP A 117 3.25 -1.68 -31.94
CA ASP A 117 2.24 -0.85 -31.29
C ASP A 117 1.19 -1.75 -30.61
N SER A 118 0.86 -1.42 -29.37
CA SER A 118 -0.17 -2.15 -28.61
C SER A 118 -1.07 -1.22 -27.82
N SER A 119 -2.38 -1.40 -27.96
CA SER A 119 -3.39 -0.66 -27.19
C SER A 119 -4.43 -1.62 -26.59
N GLN A 120 -4.61 -1.59 -25.27
CA GLN A 120 -5.49 -2.51 -24.55
C GLN A 120 -6.43 -1.81 -23.57
N ALA A 121 -7.71 -2.12 -23.63
CA ALA A 121 -8.73 -1.57 -22.72
C ALA A 121 -9.58 -2.69 -22.08
N ALA A 122 -9.65 -2.74 -20.75
CA ALA A 122 -10.46 -3.68 -19.99
C ALA A 122 -11.41 -2.95 -19.04
N GLN A 123 -12.70 -3.29 -19.08
CA GLN A 123 -13.72 -2.69 -18.22
C GLN A 123 -14.59 -3.76 -17.56
N ALA A 124 -14.72 -3.73 -16.24
CA ALA A 124 -15.57 -4.66 -15.48
C ALA A 124 -16.51 -3.91 -14.53
N LEU A 125 -17.80 -4.25 -14.55
CA LEU A 125 -18.80 -3.72 -13.64
C LEU A 125 -19.67 -4.84 -13.08
N SER A 126 -19.72 -4.94 -11.75
CA SER A 126 -20.51 -5.93 -11.02
C SER A 126 -21.44 -5.27 -10.01
N VAL A 127 -22.66 -5.77 -9.89
CA VAL A 127 -23.64 -5.28 -8.90
C VAL A 127 -24.42 -6.44 -8.30
N ALA A 128 -24.41 -6.58 -6.97
CA ALA A 128 -25.21 -7.56 -6.26
C ALA A 128 -26.16 -6.90 -5.25
N LYS A 129 -27.38 -7.42 -5.16
CA LYS A 129 -28.40 -6.89 -4.25
C LYS A 129 -29.26 -7.99 -3.62
N GLN A 130 -29.49 -7.88 -2.32
CA GLN A 130 -30.47 -8.69 -1.60
C GLN A 130 -31.37 -7.84 -0.70
N ASP A 131 -32.69 -8.01 -0.82
CA ASP A 131 -33.68 -7.27 -0.04
C ASP A 131 -34.57 -8.24 0.73
N GLY A 132 -34.67 -8.10 2.06
CA GLY A 132 -35.57 -8.84 2.93
C GLY A 132 -35.33 -10.35 3.03
N ALA A 133 -34.07 -10.80 2.92
CA ALA A 133 -33.74 -12.23 3.06
C ALA A 133 -34.01 -12.75 4.47
N SER A 134 -34.55 -13.96 4.60
CA SER A 134 -34.93 -14.54 5.89
C SER A 134 -34.69 -16.04 6.02
N ASN A 135 -34.09 -16.46 7.13
CA ASN A 135 -34.01 -17.87 7.54
C ASN A 135 -34.63 -18.05 8.92
N THR A 136 -35.54 -19.02 9.07
CA THR A 136 -36.26 -19.30 10.33
C THR A 136 -36.20 -20.78 10.68
N ASN A 137 -35.82 -21.10 11.93
CA ASN A 137 -35.83 -22.45 12.50
C ASN A 137 -36.62 -22.50 13.81
N ILE A 138 -37.61 -23.40 13.91
CA ILE A 138 -38.49 -23.55 15.08
C ILE A 138 -38.68 -25.02 15.46
N PRO A 139 -37.79 -25.62 16.28
CA PRO A 139 -38.02 -26.93 16.89
C PRO A 139 -38.84 -26.82 18.19
N VAL A 140 -39.87 -27.67 18.32
CA VAL A 140 -40.73 -27.79 19.50
C VAL A 140 -40.74 -29.24 19.99
N ARG A 141 -40.42 -29.45 21.27
CA ARG A 141 -40.45 -30.75 21.94
C ARG A 141 -41.35 -30.71 23.16
N VAL A 142 -42.30 -31.64 23.20
CA VAL A 142 -43.19 -31.86 24.34
C VAL A 142 -43.13 -33.32 24.74
N LEU A 143 -42.74 -33.61 25.98
CA LEU A 143 -42.60 -34.97 26.52
C LEU A 143 -41.77 -35.91 25.63
N SER A 144 -40.70 -35.40 25.00
CA SER A 144 -39.94 -36.09 23.95
C SER A 144 -38.43 -35.93 24.15
N PRO A 145 -37.80 -36.83 24.93
CA PRO A 145 -36.37 -36.75 25.22
C PRO A 145 -35.49 -36.84 23.96
N GLY A 146 -34.31 -36.24 24.01
CA GLY A 146 -33.29 -36.27 22.97
C GLY A 146 -32.76 -34.89 22.61
N ASP A 147 -31.60 -34.87 21.97
CA ASP A 147 -30.81 -33.64 21.76
C ASP A 147 -31.22 -32.94 20.46
N ASP A 148 -31.01 -31.64 20.36
CA ASP A 148 -31.16 -30.92 19.10
C ASP A 148 -29.85 -30.91 18.31
N GLY A 149 -29.98 -30.83 16.98
CA GLY A 149 -28.85 -30.70 16.07
C GLY A 149 -28.45 -29.24 15.94
N SER A 150 -27.28 -29.00 15.36
CA SER A 150 -26.77 -27.65 15.15
C SER A 150 -27.56 -26.89 14.07
N VAL A 151 -27.62 -25.57 14.19
CA VAL A 151 -28.35 -24.67 13.29
C VAL A 151 -27.37 -23.70 12.65
N SER A 152 -27.32 -23.66 11.32
CA SER A 152 -26.54 -22.71 10.54
C SER A 152 -27.45 -21.95 9.56
N GLN A 153 -27.44 -20.61 9.63
CA GLN A 153 -28.29 -19.73 8.84
C GLN A 153 -27.49 -18.56 8.26
N THR A 154 -27.50 -18.41 6.94
CA THR A 154 -26.66 -17.42 6.25
C THR A 154 -27.44 -16.64 5.20
N ASN A 155 -27.24 -15.32 5.14
CA ASN A 155 -27.64 -14.46 4.03
C ASN A 155 -26.41 -13.68 3.52
N SER A 156 -26.02 -13.87 2.26
CA SER A 156 -24.79 -13.29 1.70
C SER A 156 -25.06 -12.56 0.38
N VAL A 157 -24.40 -11.42 0.19
CA VAL A 157 -24.36 -10.63 -1.05
C VAL A 157 -22.92 -10.39 -1.44
N GLU A 158 -22.53 -10.80 -2.64
CA GLU A 158 -21.15 -10.72 -3.12
C GLU A 158 -21.10 -10.08 -4.51
N SER A 159 -20.24 -9.08 -4.69
CA SER A 159 -20.07 -8.37 -5.96
C SER A 159 -18.59 -8.17 -6.31
N ASP A 160 -18.12 -8.91 -7.30
CA ASP A 160 -16.72 -8.87 -7.75
C ASP A 160 -16.57 -8.31 -9.17
N ALA A 161 -15.65 -7.36 -9.35
CA ALA A 161 -15.29 -6.81 -10.65
C ALA A 161 -13.76 -6.84 -10.85
N THR A 162 -13.29 -7.50 -11.91
CA THR A 162 -11.87 -7.61 -12.26
C THR A 162 -11.62 -7.17 -13.70
N ALA A 163 -10.75 -6.18 -13.89
CA ALA A 163 -10.29 -5.71 -15.20
C ALA A 163 -8.77 -5.83 -15.29
N ALA A 164 -8.24 -6.55 -16.28
CA ALA A 164 -6.80 -6.77 -16.40
C ALA A 164 -6.28 -6.71 -17.85
N ASN A 165 -5.18 -6.00 -18.10
CA ASN A 165 -4.47 -6.04 -19.37
C ASN A 165 -3.03 -6.53 -19.19
N ALA A 166 -2.56 -7.36 -20.11
CA ALA A 166 -1.18 -7.83 -20.16
C ALA A 166 -0.61 -7.70 -21.57
N ASN A 167 0.56 -7.09 -21.69
CA ASN A 167 1.28 -6.90 -22.94
C ASN A 167 2.73 -7.36 -22.78
N GLY A 168 3.22 -8.10 -23.77
CA GLY A 168 4.61 -8.50 -23.89
C GLY A 168 5.13 -8.22 -25.29
N THR A 169 6.22 -7.49 -25.41
CA THR A 169 6.87 -7.17 -26.68
C THR A 169 8.33 -7.58 -26.63
N SER A 170 8.79 -8.35 -27.61
CA SER A 170 10.19 -8.75 -27.77
C SER A 170 10.63 -8.46 -29.20
N GLN A 171 11.63 -7.60 -29.35
CA GLN A 171 12.21 -7.18 -30.63
C GLN A 171 13.70 -7.50 -30.64
N ASP A 172 14.11 -8.42 -31.51
CA ASP A 172 15.51 -8.83 -31.68
C ASP A 172 15.98 -8.54 -33.11
N ALA A 173 17.12 -7.87 -33.27
CA ALA A 173 17.68 -7.51 -34.56
C ALA A 173 19.18 -7.79 -34.66
N ASP A 174 19.55 -8.71 -35.57
CA ASP A 174 20.94 -9.08 -35.83
C ASP A 174 21.37 -8.69 -37.26
N GLN A 175 22.44 -7.90 -37.37
CA GLN A 175 23.04 -7.55 -38.67
C GLN A 175 24.51 -7.96 -38.78
N SER A 176 24.85 -8.66 -39.86
CA SER A 176 26.23 -9.06 -40.20
C SER A 176 26.59 -8.76 -41.66
N ALA A 177 27.57 -7.87 -41.89
CA ALA A 177 27.98 -7.41 -43.22
C ALA A 177 29.49 -7.54 -43.51
N GLY A 178 29.83 -7.97 -44.74
CA GLY A 178 31.21 -8.17 -45.22
C GLY A 178 31.81 -7.04 -46.10
N GLY A 179 31.40 -5.76 -45.94
CA GLY A 179 31.90 -4.65 -46.76
C GLY A 179 31.65 -3.24 -46.19
N SER A 180 32.09 -2.19 -46.89
CA SER A 180 32.05 -0.77 -46.47
C SER A 180 30.67 -0.08 -46.70
N GLY A 181 29.62 -0.56 -46.03
CA GLY A 181 28.24 -0.01 -46.10
C GLY A 181 27.75 0.62 -44.78
N THR A 182 26.56 1.24 -44.82
CA THR A 182 25.84 1.76 -43.64
C THR A 182 24.89 0.69 -43.09
N GLN A 183 24.96 0.45 -41.78
CA GLN A 183 24.06 -0.44 -41.03
C GLN A 183 23.28 0.38 -40.00
N ALA A 184 21.96 0.27 -40.03
CA ALA A 184 21.08 0.94 -39.10
C ALA A 184 20.03 -0.06 -38.57
N VAL A 185 19.91 -0.13 -37.24
CA VAL A 185 18.83 -0.84 -36.55
C VAL A 185 17.99 0.21 -35.83
N GLY A 186 16.69 0.24 -36.10
CA GLY A 186 15.71 1.00 -35.35
C GLY A 186 14.67 0.06 -34.75
N GLN A 187 14.43 0.16 -33.45
CA GLN A 187 13.38 -0.55 -32.74
C GLN A 187 12.52 0.49 -31.99
N SER A 188 11.21 0.44 -32.19
CA SER A 188 10.23 1.26 -31.47
C SER A 188 9.11 0.36 -30.95
N ALA A 189 8.72 0.56 -29.70
CA ALA A 189 7.68 -0.21 -29.03
C ALA A 189 6.78 0.69 -28.17
N ASP A 190 5.55 0.92 -28.65
CA ASP A 190 4.58 1.80 -28.01
C ASP A 190 3.46 0.98 -27.36
N SER A 191 3.17 1.23 -26.09
CA SER A 191 2.20 0.45 -25.32
C SER A 191 1.26 1.33 -24.49
N GLU A 192 -0.04 1.26 -24.80
CA GLU A 192 -1.10 1.92 -24.03
C GLU A 192 -2.02 0.88 -23.37
N GLN A 193 -2.23 0.97 -22.04
CA GLN A 193 -3.11 0.07 -21.29
C GLN A 193 -4.05 0.80 -20.34
N GLU A 194 -5.35 0.51 -20.44
CA GLU A 194 -6.39 1.06 -19.57
C GLU A 194 -7.25 -0.04 -18.93
N ALA A 195 -7.29 -0.09 -17.60
CA ALA A 195 -8.11 -1.03 -16.83
C ALA A 195 -9.04 -0.28 -15.87
N ALA A 196 -10.34 -0.59 -15.90
CA ALA A 196 -11.32 0.00 -15.01
C ALA A 196 -12.25 -1.06 -14.42
N ALA A 197 -12.35 -1.12 -13.08
CA ALA A 197 -13.23 -2.03 -12.36
C ALA A 197 -14.14 -1.30 -11.37
N ALA A 198 -15.42 -1.66 -11.35
CA ALA A 198 -16.39 -1.13 -10.40
C ALA A 198 -17.28 -2.23 -9.82
N SER A 199 -17.44 -2.27 -8.50
CA SER A 199 -18.32 -3.21 -7.81
C SER A 199 -19.24 -2.52 -6.81
N ALA A 200 -20.44 -3.09 -6.62
CA ALA A 200 -21.37 -2.62 -5.62
C ALA A 200 -22.23 -3.75 -5.04
N ALA A 201 -22.23 -3.90 -3.72
CA ALA A 201 -23.07 -4.85 -3.00
C ALA A 201 -24.02 -4.13 -2.02
N GLU A 202 -25.32 -4.49 -2.06
CA GLU A 202 -26.34 -3.93 -1.15
C GLU A 202 -27.20 -5.04 -0.51
N GLN A 203 -27.27 -5.06 0.82
CA GLN A 203 -28.22 -5.89 1.56
C GLN A 203 -29.12 -5.04 2.46
N THR A 204 -30.43 -5.29 2.40
CA THR A 204 -31.42 -4.56 3.21
C THR A 204 -32.31 -5.55 3.95
N GLY A 205 -32.50 -5.38 5.26
CA GLY A 205 -33.48 -6.10 6.08
C GLY A 205 -33.27 -7.61 6.18
N ALA A 206 -32.03 -8.10 6.10
CA ALA A 206 -31.72 -9.52 6.23
C ALA A 206 -31.93 -10.03 7.67
N LYS A 207 -32.51 -11.23 7.84
CA LYS A 207 -32.92 -11.77 9.14
C LYS A 207 -32.67 -13.25 9.30
N ASN A 208 -31.94 -13.65 10.35
CA ASN A 208 -31.88 -15.05 10.78
C ASN A 208 -32.56 -15.21 12.14
N THR A 209 -33.39 -16.25 12.31
CA THR A 209 -34.17 -16.48 13.53
C THR A 209 -34.16 -17.96 13.91
N ASN A 210 -33.79 -18.23 15.17
CA ASN A 210 -33.88 -19.54 15.79
C ASN A 210 -34.72 -19.47 17.07
N ILE A 211 -35.75 -20.32 17.18
CA ILE A 211 -36.64 -20.40 18.35
C ILE A 211 -36.81 -21.86 18.74
N SER A 212 -36.18 -22.32 19.81
CA SER A 212 -36.40 -23.69 20.33
C SER A 212 -37.35 -23.67 21.52
N VAL A 213 -38.25 -24.66 21.62
CA VAL A 213 -39.14 -24.79 22.78
C VAL A 213 -39.12 -26.22 23.29
N ARG A 214 -38.74 -26.41 24.56
CA ARG A 214 -38.77 -27.69 25.26
C ARG A 214 -39.68 -27.63 26.47
N VAL A 215 -40.63 -28.56 26.53
CA VAL A 215 -41.51 -28.75 27.68
C VAL A 215 -41.44 -30.21 28.11
N LEU A 216 -41.03 -30.46 29.36
CA LEU A 216 -40.88 -31.79 29.94
C LEU A 216 -40.06 -32.76 29.05
N SER A 217 -39.02 -32.26 28.39
CA SER A 217 -38.26 -32.99 27.35
C SER A 217 -36.76 -32.85 27.58
N PRO A 218 -36.13 -33.72 28.39
CA PRO A 218 -34.69 -33.68 28.65
C PRO A 218 -33.86 -33.84 27.38
N GLY A 219 -32.70 -33.20 27.35
CA GLY A 219 -31.73 -33.24 26.26
C GLY A 219 -31.08 -31.88 26.04
N ASP A 220 -29.98 -31.89 25.30
CA ASP A 220 -29.15 -30.70 25.07
C ASP A 220 -29.59 -29.96 23.79
N ASP A 221 -29.34 -28.65 23.72
CA ASP A 221 -29.57 -27.86 22.51
C ASP A 221 -28.31 -27.88 21.64
N GLY A 222 -28.48 -27.91 20.32
CA GLY A 222 -27.36 -27.77 19.38
C GLY A 222 -26.87 -26.32 19.28
N SER A 223 -25.64 -26.15 18.80
CA SER A 223 -25.06 -24.81 18.57
C SER A 223 -25.77 -24.06 17.45
N VAL A 224 -25.76 -22.73 17.50
CA VAL A 224 -26.44 -21.83 16.56
C VAL A 224 -25.42 -20.88 15.94
N ASP A 225 -25.31 -20.88 14.61
CA ASP A 225 -24.52 -19.95 13.80
C ASP A 225 -25.44 -19.16 12.86
N GLN A 226 -25.40 -17.82 12.94
CA GLN A 226 -26.24 -16.92 12.15
C GLN A 226 -25.42 -15.77 11.57
N SER A 227 -25.43 -15.61 10.24
CA SER A 227 -24.59 -14.64 9.54
C SER A 227 -25.35 -13.84 8.49
N ASN A 228 -25.06 -12.54 8.40
CA ASN A 228 -25.44 -11.68 7.27
C ASN A 228 -24.22 -10.91 6.75
N THR A 229 -23.83 -11.13 5.50
CA THR A 229 -22.57 -10.63 4.93
C THR A 229 -22.81 -9.87 3.62
N VAL A 230 -22.07 -8.77 3.43
CA VAL A 230 -22.08 -7.95 2.20
C VAL A 230 -20.66 -7.65 1.76
N ASP A 231 -20.24 -8.21 0.64
CA ASP A 231 -18.88 -8.13 0.14
C ASP A 231 -18.85 -7.47 -1.25
N SER A 232 -17.97 -6.48 -1.44
CA SER A 232 -17.76 -5.80 -2.71
C SER A 232 -16.27 -5.67 -3.00
N SER A 233 -15.81 -6.19 -4.15
CA SER A 233 -14.40 -6.15 -4.55
C SER A 233 -14.21 -5.65 -5.97
N ALA A 234 -13.29 -4.69 -6.18
CA ALA A 234 -12.95 -4.15 -7.49
C ALA A 234 -11.43 -4.18 -7.70
N THR A 235 -10.96 -4.84 -8.76
CA THR A 235 -9.54 -4.96 -9.10
C THR A 235 -9.26 -4.51 -10.53
N ALA A 236 -8.37 -3.54 -10.73
CA ALA A 236 -7.90 -3.07 -12.02
C ALA A 236 -6.38 -3.20 -12.13
N ALA A 237 -5.88 -3.92 -13.15
CA ALA A 237 -4.44 -4.19 -13.28
C ALA A 237 -3.94 -4.06 -14.73
N ASN A 238 -2.76 -3.47 -14.91
CA ASN A 238 -2.04 -3.46 -16.18
C ASN A 238 -0.62 -3.98 -16.02
N LEU A 239 -0.18 -4.81 -16.96
CA LEU A 239 1.16 -5.38 -17.04
C LEU A 239 1.74 -5.13 -18.43
N ASN A 240 2.89 -4.46 -18.50
CA ASN A 240 3.65 -4.27 -19.72
C ASN A 240 5.09 -4.76 -19.54
N LEU A 241 5.57 -5.58 -20.48
CA LEU A 241 6.94 -6.11 -20.51
C LEU A 241 7.52 -5.93 -21.91
N THR A 242 8.57 -5.12 -22.03
CA THR A 242 9.22 -4.82 -23.30
C THR A 242 10.70 -5.19 -23.24
N GLY A 243 11.15 -6.02 -24.18
CA GLY A 243 12.55 -6.36 -24.39
C GLY A 243 13.00 -5.98 -25.80
N GLN A 244 14.06 -5.17 -25.90
CA GLN A 244 14.65 -4.75 -27.18
C GLN A 244 16.14 -5.10 -27.21
N GLY A 245 16.51 -6.02 -28.11
CA GLY A 245 17.87 -6.47 -28.34
C GLY A 245 18.36 -6.12 -29.75
N ALA A 246 19.55 -5.53 -29.84
CA ALA A 246 20.17 -5.21 -31.12
C ALA A 246 21.67 -5.50 -31.15
N GLU A 247 22.12 -6.30 -32.12
CA GLU A 247 23.54 -6.61 -32.36
C GLU A 247 23.96 -6.25 -33.80
N GLN A 248 25.07 -5.50 -33.94
CA GLN A 248 25.67 -5.19 -35.24
C GLN A 248 27.14 -5.61 -35.30
N ALA A 249 27.49 -6.45 -36.28
CA ALA A 249 28.87 -6.89 -36.55
C ALA A 249 29.30 -6.60 -38.00
N GLN A 250 30.44 -5.90 -38.18
CA GLN A 250 30.95 -5.55 -39.51
C GLN A 250 32.40 -5.98 -39.78
N GLY A 251 32.65 -6.52 -40.98
CA GLY A 251 33.98 -6.73 -41.56
C GLY A 251 34.33 -5.68 -42.61
N GLY A 252 35.32 -4.81 -42.33
CA GLY A 252 35.86 -3.83 -43.28
C GLY A 252 36.03 -2.40 -42.72
N SER A 253 36.95 -1.62 -43.30
CA SER A 253 37.26 -0.24 -42.87
C SER A 253 36.27 0.79 -43.43
N GLY A 254 35.65 1.61 -42.58
CA GLY A 254 34.98 2.89 -42.96
C GLY A 254 33.45 2.92 -43.10
N GLY A 255 32.68 2.07 -42.40
CA GLY A 255 31.20 2.11 -42.37
C GLY A 255 30.61 2.95 -41.22
N ILE A 256 29.29 3.22 -41.28
CA ILE A 256 28.48 3.84 -40.20
C ILE A 256 27.59 2.75 -39.59
N GLN A 257 27.60 2.63 -38.26
CA GLN A 257 26.74 1.75 -37.46
C GLN A 257 25.90 2.61 -36.51
N ALA A 258 24.58 2.49 -36.60
CA ALA A 258 23.65 3.19 -35.73
C ALA A 258 22.61 2.19 -35.19
N ILE A 259 22.42 2.19 -33.87
CA ILE A 259 21.32 1.51 -33.20
C ILE A 259 20.50 2.60 -32.49
N GLY A 260 19.19 2.64 -32.77
CA GLY A 260 18.21 3.42 -32.04
C GLY A 260 17.15 2.48 -31.45
N GLN A 261 16.90 2.60 -30.15
CA GLN A 261 15.85 1.89 -29.44
C GLN A 261 14.98 2.92 -28.72
N ASP A 262 13.67 2.82 -28.91
CA ASP A 262 12.67 3.74 -28.38
C ASP A 262 11.52 2.92 -27.78
N ALA A 263 11.02 3.30 -26.61
CA ALA A 263 9.99 2.55 -25.91
C ALA A 263 9.12 3.45 -25.03
N ASP A 264 7.86 3.61 -25.43
CA ASP A 264 6.86 4.42 -24.74
C ASP A 264 5.81 3.54 -24.07
N SER A 265 5.52 3.81 -22.79
CA SER A 265 4.55 3.03 -22.00
C SER A 265 3.60 3.89 -21.18
N ASP A 266 2.31 3.83 -21.48
CA ASP A 266 1.23 4.55 -20.80
C ASP A 266 0.24 3.58 -20.14
N GLN A 267 0.17 3.57 -18.80
CA GLN A 267 -0.71 2.65 -18.05
C GLN A 267 -1.66 3.38 -17.09
N LYS A 268 -2.96 3.08 -17.18
CA LYS A 268 -4.02 3.66 -16.33
C LYS A 268 -4.89 2.57 -15.71
N ALA A 269 -4.97 2.54 -14.38
CA ALA A 269 -5.78 1.59 -13.62
C ALA A 269 -6.72 2.33 -12.65
N ALA A 270 -8.01 1.99 -12.67
CA ALA A 270 -9.02 2.58 -11.79
C ALA A 270 -9.94 1.51 -11.17
N ALA A 271 -10.05 1.50 -9.84
CA ALA A 271 -10.92 0.59 -9.09
C ALA A 271 -11.87 1.34 -8.14
N LEU A 272 -13.15 0.95 -8.14
CA LEU A 272 -14.18 1.53 -7.27
C LEU A 272 -15.03 0.43 -6.63
N SER A 273 -15.10 0.38 -5.31
CA SER A 273 -15.91 -0.60 -4.57
C SER A 273 -16.83 0.05 -3.55
N VAL A 274 -18.08 -0.43 -3.45
CA VAL A 274 -19.07 0.05 -2.48
C VAL A 274 -19.88 -1.11 -1.88
N ALA A 275 -19.78 -1.32 -0.57
CA ALA A 275 -20.58 -2.28 0.18
C ALA A 275 -21.54 -1.58 1.15
N LYS A 276 -22.79 -2.05 1.22
CA LYS A 276 -23.84 -1.43 2.03
C LYS A 276 -24.77 -2.44 2.68
N GLN A 277 -24.95 -2.38 4.00
CA GLN A 277 -25.94 -3.18 4.74
C GLN A 277 -26.85 -2.31 5.62
N GLU A 278 -28.16 -2.54 5.55
CA GLU A 278 -29.16 -1.82 6.36
C GLU A 278 -30.09 -2.79 7.08
N GLY A 279 -30.19 -2.68 8.40
CA GLY A 279 -31.18 -3.38 9.23
C GLY A 279 -31.02 -4.90 9.27
N ALA A 280 -29.78 -5.42 9.21
CA ALA A 280 -29.50 -6.84 9.36
C ALA A 280 -29.69 -7.30 10.81
N CYS A 281 -30.38 -8.42 11.03
CA CYS A 281 -30.67 -8.90 12.38
C CYS A 281 -30.50 -10.42 12.54
N ASN A 282 -29.90 -10.85 13.65
CA ASN A 282 -29.84 -12.25 14.06
C ASN A 282 -30.50 -12.43 15.45
N THR A 283 -31.40 -13.41 15.58
CA THR A 283 -32.19 -13.63 16.80
C THR A 283 -32.17 -15.11 17.21
N ASN A 284 -31.86 -15.36 18.49
CA ASN A 284 -31.92 -16.68 19.12
C ASN A 284 -32.75 -16.65 20.41
N ILE A 285 -33.81 -17.48 20.49
CA ILE A 285 -34.75 -17.54 21.63
C ILE A 285 -35.07 -19.00 21.97
N PRO A 286 -34.24 -19.68 22.77
CA PRO A 286 -34.58 -21.00 23.30
C PRO A 286 -35.41 -20.88 24.59
N VAL A 287 -36.43 -21.70 24.74
CA VAL A 287 -37.33 -21.73 25.91
C VAL A 287 -37.38 -23.14 26.48
N ARG A 288 -37.00 -23.30 27.74
CA ARG A 288 -37.05 -24.58 28.48
C ARG A 288 -37.97 -24.47 29.68
N VAL A 289 -38.92 -25.40 29.77
CA VAL A 289 -39.81 -25.57 30.91
C VAL A 289 -39.74 -27.01 31.40
N LEU A 290 -39.32 -27.19 32.65
CA LEU A 290 -39.18 -28.48 33.32
C LEU A 290 -38.38 -29.52 32.50
N SER A 291 -37.31 -29.07 31.81
CA SER A 291 -36.54 -29.86 30.85
C SER A 291 -35.04 -29.73 31.10
N LYS A 292 -34.42 -30.75 31.70
CA LYS A 292 -32.98 -30.75 32.00
C LYS A 292 -32.13 -30.84 30.72
N GLY A 293 -30.96 -30.21 30.76
CA GLY A 293 -29.92 -30.30 29.75
C GLY A 293 -29.26 -28.95 29.49
N ASP A 294 -28.18 -28.98 28.73
CA ASP A 294 -27.31 -27.84 28.50
C ASP A 294 -27.68 -27.10 27.21
N GLY A 295 -27.36 -25.81 27.17
CA GLY A 295 -27.57 -24.95 26.01
C GLY A 295 -26.41 -25.05 25.03
N GLY A 296 -26.68 -24.96 23.73
CA GLY A 296 -25.64 -24.88 22.71
C GLY A 296 -25.02 -23.48 22.64
N SER A 297 -23.79 -23.39 22.14
CA SER A 297 -23.12 -22.11 21.87
C SER A 297 -23.82 -21.34 20.75
N VAL A 298 -23.76 -20.01 20.80
CA VAL A 298 -24.42 -19.09 19.86
C VAL A 298 -23.39 -18.16 19.25
N SER A 299 -23.36 -18.08 17.92
CA SER A 299 -22.53 -17.18 17.12
C SER A 299 -23.42 -16.41 16.15
N GLN A 300 -23.36 -15.08 16.21
CA GLN A 300 -24.20 -14.18 15.43
C GLN A 300 -23.35 -13.04 14.85
N SER A 301 -23.32 -12.90 13.53
CA SER A 301 -22.46 -11.91 12.87
C SER A 301 -23.20 -11.13 11.79
N ASN A 302 -22.83 -9.84 11.66
CA ASN A 302 -23.17 -9.00 10.51
C ASN A 302 -21.92 -8.27 10.02
N SER A 303 -21.45 -8.51 8.79
CA SER A 303 -20.26 -7.83 8.24
C SER A 303 -20.53 -7.16 6.88
N VAL A 304 -19.74 -6.12 6.62
CA VAL A 304 -19.79 -5.31 5.39
C VAL A 304 -18.36 -5.00 4.96
N ASP A 305 -17.93 -5.59 3.86
CA ASP A 305 -16.55 -5.52 3.42
C ASP A 305 -16.46 -4.90 2.01
N SER A 306 -15.61 -3.89 1.86
CA SER A 306 -15.42 -3.18 0.59
C SER A 306 -13.94 -3.04 0.26
N SER A 307 -13.50 -3.56 -0.89
CA SER A 307 -12.10 -3.56 -1.30
C SER A 307 -11.91 -3.06 -2.73
N ALA A 308 -10.98 -2.11 -2.93
CA ALA A 308 -10.60 -1.60 -4.25
C ALA A 308 -9.09 -1.64 -4.45
N ALA A 309 -8.63 -2.24 -5.56
CA ALA A 309 -7.22 -2.38 -5.89
C ALA A 309 -6.93 -1.94 -7.34
N ALA A 310 -5.98 -1.02 -7.52
CA ALA A 310 -5.52 -0.54 -8.83
C ALA A 310 -4.00 -0.68 -8.92
N ALA A 311 -3.50 -1.36 -9.96
CA ALA A 311 -2.06 -1.61 -10.11
C ALA A 311 -1.57 -1.45 -11.56
N ASN A 312 -0.42 -0.83 -11.75
CA ASN A 312 0.31 -0.82 -13.02
C ASN A 312 1.73 -1.35 -12.82
N LEU A 313 2.15 -2.26 -13.69
CA LEU A 313 3.49 -2.83 -13.71
C LEU A 313 4.09 -2.64 -15.11
N ASN A 314 5.24 -1.99 -15.17
CA ASN A 314 6.04 -1.83 -16.38
C ASN A 314 7.46 -2.36 -16.16
N GLY A 315 7.95 -3.13 -17.13
CA GLY A 315 9.32 -3.63 -17.16
C GLY A 315 9.90 -3.45 -18.56
N LEU A 316 11.02 -2.73 -18.66
CA LEU A 316 11.69 -2.42 -19.90
C LEU A 316 13.17 -2.82 -19.83
N GLU A 317 13.65 -3.58 -20.80
CA GLU A 317 15.07 -3.92 -20.97
C GLU A 317 15.53 -3.62 -22.40
N GLN A 318 16.47 -2.68 -22.54
CA GLN A 318 17.07 -2.28 -23.82
C GLN A 318 18.56 -2.62 -23.82
N ASN A 319 18.98 -3.55 -24.69
CA ASN A 319 20.36 -3.98 -24.84
C ASN A 319 20.86 -3.76 -26.27
N ALA A 320 21.99 -3.07 -26.41
CA ALA A 320 22.60 -2.76 -27.72
C ALA A 320 24.10 -3.02 -27.73
N SER A 321 24.60 -3.74 -28.75
CA SER A 321 26.03 -3.98 -28.95
C SER A 321 26.50 -3.72 -30.38
N GLN A 322 27.65 -3.06 -30.52
CA GLN A 322 28.28 -2.78 -31.82
C GLN A 322 29.75 -3.22 -31.83
N ALA A 323 30.10 -4.10 -32.77
CA ALA A 323 31.46 -4.61 -32.96
C ALA A 323 31.98 -4.39 -34.40
N GLN A 324 33.16 -3.76 -34.51
CA GLN A 324 33.85 -3.57 -35.79
C GLN A 324 35.22 -4.25 -35.83
N ALA A 325 35.42 -5.18 -36.76
CA ALA A 325 36.71 -5.85 -36.98
C ALA A 325 37.66 -5.01 -37.86
N GLY A 326 38.88 -4.76 -37.36
CA GLY A 326 39.92 -4.04 -38.08
C GLY A 326 40.46 -4.85 -39.27
N GLY A 327 40.40 -4.29 -40.48
CA GLY A 327 40.97 -4.90 -41.68
C GLY A 327 42.51 -4.76 -41.75
N ASP A 328 43.16 -5.71 -42.44
CA ASP A 328 44.61 -5.73 -42.67
C ASP A 328 45.15 -4.40 -43.23
N CYS A 329 45.94 -3.71 -42.40
CA CYS A 329 46.97 -2.71 -42.72
C CYS A 329 46.87 -1.97 -44.07
N ARG A 330 45.75 -1.29 -44.33
CA ARG A 330 45.72 -0.15 -45.27
C ARG A 330 44.87 0.95 -44.67
N CYS A 331 45.43 2.17 -44.68
CA CYS A 331 44.84 3.38 -44.13
C CYS A 331 43.40 3.57 -44.64
N GLY A 332 42.42 3.11 -43.86
CA GLY A 332 41.00 3.32 -44.09
C GLY A 332 40.51 4.44 -43.19
N SER A 333 39.71 5.34 -43.76
CA SER A 333 39.04 6.45 -43.05
C SER A 333 38.14 5.93 -41.92
N GLY A 334 38.06 6.70 -40.82
CA GLY A 334 37.31 6.37 -39.61
C GLY A 334 35.84 6.04 -39.83
N GLY A 335 35.30 5.14 -39.01
CA GLY A 335 33.87 4.82 -38.91
C GLY A 335 33.19 5.52 -37.74
N ILE A 336 31.86 5.62 -37.79
CA ILE A 336 31.00 6.20 -36.73
C ILE A 336 30.16 5.07 -36.13
N GLN A 337 30.19 4.94 -34.81
CA GLN A 337 29.34 4.06 -33.99
C GLN A 337 28.48 4.91 -33.07
N ALA A 338 27.16 4.79 -33.20
CA ALA A 338 26.20 5.49 -32.36
C ALA A 338 25.15 4.51 -31.83
N ILE A 339 24.91 4.56 -30.51
CA ILE A 339 23.78 3.90 -29.85
C ILE A 339 22.96 5.00 -29.17
N GLY A 340 21.66 5.03 -29.45
CA GLY A 340 20.68 5.85 -28.74
C GLY A 340 19.61 4.94 -28.15
N GLN A 341 19.29 5.13 -26.87
CA GLN A 341 18.23 4.44 -26.15
C GLN A 341 17.35 5.48 -25.45
N ASP A 342 16.05 5.44 -25.72
CA ASP A 342 15.04 6.31 -25.12
C ASP A 342 13.92 5.46 -24.52
N ALA A 343 13.37 5.91 -23.40
CA ALA A 343 12.44 5.14 -22.59
C ALA A 343 11.54 6.02 -21.72
N ASP A 344 10.30 6.21 -22.16
CA ASP A 344 9.31 7.00 -21.43
C ASP A 344 8.21 6.12 -20.82
N SER A 345 7.89 6.36 -19.55
CA SER A 345 6.88 5.57 -18.82
C SER A 345 5.98 6.42 -17.94
N THR A 346 4.68 6.45 -18.27
CA THR A 346 3.65 7.11 -17.46
C THR A 346 2.72 6.08 -16.81
N GLN A 347 2.56 6.12 -15.49
CA GLN A 347 1.67 5.21 -14.77
C GLN A 347 0.71 5.95 -13.82
N SER A 348 -0.58 5.63 -13.90
CA SER A 348 -1.61 6.22 -13.05
C SER A 348 -2.52 5.15 -12.45
N ALA A 349 -2.59 5.08 -11.13
CA ALA A 349 -3.43 4.14 -10.39
C ALA A 349 -4.36 4.87 -9.41
N ALA A 350 -5.66 4.54 -9.44
CA ALA A 350 -6.66 5.12 -8.55
C ALA A 350 -7.56 4.03 -7.94
N ALA A 351 -7.66 3.98 -6.61
CA ALA A 351 -8.53 3.04 -5.89
C ALA A 351 -9.43 3.78 -4.88
N LEU A 352 -10.74 3.55 -4.97
CA LEU A 352 -11.73 4.16 -4.10
C LEU A 352 -12.62 3.07 -3.47
N SER A 353 -12.70 3.04 -2.14
CA SER A 353 -13.50 2.06 -1.41
C SER A 353 -14.42 2.70 -0.37
N ALA A 354 -15.64 2.20 -0.26
CA ALA A 354 -16.60 2.63 0.76
C ALA A 354 -17.41 1.46 1.32
N ALA A 355 -17.51 1.36 2.65
CA ALA A 355 -18.34 0.40 3.37
C ALA A 355 -19.29 1.12 4.33
N TYR A 356 -20.56 0.70 4.36
CA TYR A 356 -21.59 1.33 5.20
C TYR A 356 -22.51 0.28 5.84
N GLN A 357 -22.65 0.33 7.16
CA GLN A 357 -23.61 -0.48 7.90
C GLN A 357 -24.51 0.38 8.78
N SER A 358 -25.81 0.09 8.79
CA SER A 358 -26.79 0.79 9.62
C SER A 358 -27.78 -0.15 10.28
N GLY A 359 -28.02 0.00 11.58
CA GLY A 359 -29.03 -0.75 12.34
C GLY A 359 -28.81 -2.26 12.42
N ALA A 360 -27.55 -2.70 12.38
CA ALA A 360 -27.22 -4.12 12.56
C ALA A 360 -27.47 -4.56 14.01
N GLY A 361 -28.01 -5.76 14.21
CA GLY A 361 -28.44 -6.22 15.53
C GLY A 361 -28.29 -7.72 15.75
N ASN A 362 -27.68 -8.11 16.85
CA ASN A 362 -27.63 -9.51 17.31
C ASN A 362 -28.32 -9.63 18.67
N THR A 363 -29.20 -10.62 18.85
CA THR A 363 -29.98 -10.83 20.08
C THR A 363 -30.03 -12.30 20.49
N ASN A 364 -29.71 -12.56 21.76
CA ASN A 364 -29.84 -13.87 22.40
C ASN A 364 -30.66 -13.75 23.70
N THR A 365 -31.77 -14.48 23.81
CA THR A 365 -32.72 -14.37 24.94
C THR A 365 -33.25 -15.75 25.37
N PRO A 366 -32.40 -16.60 25.95
CA PRO A 366 -32.84 -17.90 26.45
C PRO A 366 -33.71 -17.75 27.72
N VAL A 367 -34.73 -18.61 27.87
CA VAL A 367 -35.61 -18.63 29.05
C VAL A 367 -35.64 -20.04 29.63
N ARG A 368 -35.33 -20.20 30.90
CA ARG A 368 -35.39 -21.47 31.64
C ARG A 368 -36.27 -21.36 32.87
N VAL A 369 -37.21 -22.31 33.02
CA VAL A 369 -38.08 -22.44 34.18
C VAL A 369 -38.06 -23.88 34.68
N GLY A 370 -37.67 -24.11 35.94
CA GLY A 370 -37.58 -25.45 36.52
C GLY A 370 -36.64 -26.43 35.80
N SER A 371 -35.60 -25.94 35.11
CA SER A 371 -34.83 -26.67 34.10
C SER A 371 -33.32 -26.58 34.33
N LYS A 372 -32.75 -27.55 35.06
CA LYS A 372 -31.30 -27.58 35.35
C LYS A 372 -30.43 -27.77 34.10
N GLY A 373 -29.27 -27.13 34.08
CA GLY A 373 -28.24 -27.27 33.06
C GLY A 373 -27.59 -25.94 32.71
N ASP A 374 -26.44 -26.00 32.05
CA ASP A 374 -25.56 -24.86 31.81
C ASP A 374 -25.94 -24.16 30.50
N ASP A 375 -25.63 -22.86 30.37
CA ASP A 375 -25.78 -22.13 29.11
C ASP A 375 -24.50 -22.22 28.26
N GLY A 376 -24.66 -22.25 26.94
CA GLY A 376 -23.53 -22.21 26.01
C GLY A 376 -22.96 -20.79 25.86
N ASP A 377 -21.73 -20.72 25.36
CA ASP A 377 -21.06 -19.45 25.06
C ASP A 377 -21.77 -18.65 23.96
N VAL A 378 -21.68 -17.32 24.01
CA VAL A 378 -22.33 -16.39 23.10
C VAL A 378 -21.28 -15.46 22.47
N SER A 379 -21.20 -15.44 21.14
CA SER A 379 -20.40 -14.50 20.36
C SER A 379 -21.31 -13.69 19.43
N GLN A 380 -21.23 -12.36 19.50
CA GLN A 380 -22.05 -11.46 18.69
C GLN A 380 -21.18 -10.34 18.11
N SER A 381 -21.18 -10.18 16.79
CA SER A 381 -20.31 -9.20 16.13
C SER A 381 -21.00 -8.40 15.03
N ASN A 382 -20.62 -7.14 14.91
CA ASN A 382 -20.94 -6.28 13.77
C ASN A 382 -19.67 -5.60 13.27
N SER A 383 -19.26 -5.82 12.02
CA SER A 383 -18.02 -5.26 11.44
C SER A 383 -18.29 -4.51 10.13
N VAL A 384 -17.48 -3.47 9.88
CA VAL A 384 -17.49 -2.68 8.64
C VAL A 384 -16.06 -2.39 8.22
N ASP A 385 -15.64 -2.99 7.12
CA ASP A 385 -14.25 -2.96 6.68
C ASP A 385 -14.15 -2.34 5.27
N SER A 386 -13.23 -1.38 5.09
CA SER A 386 -13.02 -0.69 3.82
C SER A 386 -11.54 -0.56 3.49
N SER A 387 -11.10 -1.09 2.35
CA SER A 387 -9.70 -1.05 1.91
C SER A 387 -9.54 -0.49 0.49
N ALA A 388 -8.57 0.40 0.29
CA ALA A 388 -8.20 0.93 -1.03
C ALA A 388 -6.69 0.85 -1.25
N THR A 389 -6.24 0.27 -2.35
CA THR A 389 -4.82 0.11 -2.70
C THR A 389 -4.55 0.58 -4.12
N ALA A 390 -3.65 1.55 -4.29
CA ALA A 390 -3.18 2.01 -5.60
C ALA A 390 -1.65 1.87 -5.69
N ALA A 391 -1.16 1.18 -6.70
CA ALA A 391 0.27 0.90 -6.85
C ALA A 391 0.77 1.07 -8.29
N ASN A 392 1.94 1.69 -8.46
CA ASN A 392 2.66 1.72 -9.72
C ASN A 392 4.08 1.19 -9.50
N LEU A 393 4.52 0.27 -10.35
CA LEU A 393 5.88 -0.27 -10.36
C LEU A 393 6.46 -0.15 -11.76
N ASN A 394 7.64 0.47 -11.83
CA ASN A 394 8.38 0.64 -13.07
C ASN A 394 9.84 0.20 -12.87
N LEU A 395 10.32 -0.62 -13.80
CA LEU A 395 11.69 -1.14 -13.81
C LEU A 395 12.26 -0.97 -15.22
N THR A 396 13.29 -0.13 -15.36
CA THR A 396 13.92 0.18 -16.65
C THR A 396 15.41 -0.13 -16.59
N GLY A 397 15.90 -0.95 -17.52
CA GLY A 397 17.31 -1.28 -17.69
C GLY A 397 17.79 -0.93 -19.10
N GLN A 398 18.86 -0.15 -19.21
CA GLN A 398 19.47 0.27 -20.48
C GLN A 398 20.96 -0.07 -20.50
N GLY A 399 21.35 -1.02 -21.37
CA GLY A 399 22.72 -1.48 -21.57
C GLY A 399 23.25 -1.19 -22.98
N ALA A 400 24.44 -0.57 -23.05
CA ALA A 400 25.07 -0.23 -24.33
C ALA A 400 26.59 -0.51 -24.35
N GLU A 401 27.05 -1.28 -25.34
CA GLU A 401 28.47 -1.62 -25.53
C GLU A 401 28.98 -1.31 -26.96
N GLN A 402 30.09 -0.58 -27.06
CA GLN A 402 30.77 -0.32 -28.34
C GLN A 402 32.23 -0.75 -28.33
N ALA A 403 32.62 -1.60 -29.30
CA ALA A 403 33.99 -2.06 -29.49
C ALA A 403 34.49 -1.81 -30.93
N GLN A 404 35.65 -1.15 -31.06
CA GLN A 404 36.25 -0.83 -32.36
C GLN A 404 37.74 -1.25 -32.47
N GLY A 405 38.12 -1.83 -33.62
CA GLY A 405 39.51 -2.05 -34.05
C GLY A 405 39.91 -1.18 -35.25
N GLY A 406 40.89 -0.27 -35.07
CA GLY A 406 41.42 0.58 -36.15
C GLY A 406 41.78 2.00 -35.69
N SER A 407 42.48 2.78 -36.53
CA SER A 407 42.95 4.15 -36.19
C SER A 407 41.92 5.22 -36.61
N GLY A 408 41.23 5.84 -35.63
CA GLY A 408 40.55 7.15 -35.77
C GLY A 408 39.02 7.19 -36.01
N GLY A 409 38.17 6.62 -35.14
CA GLY A 409 36.70 6.67 -35.23
C GLY A 409 35.99 7.45 -34.10
N THR A 410 34.68 7.69 -34.27
CA THR A 410 33.80 8.33 -33.27
C THR A 410 32.83 7.30 -32.68
N GLN A 411 32.79 7.21 -31.35
CA GLN A 411 31.87 6.39 -30.55
C GLN A 411 30.99 7.30 -29.69
N ALA A 412 29.69 7.17 -29.82
CA ALA A 412 28.70 7.90 -29.03
C ALA A 412 27.64 6.94 -28.49
N ILE A 413 27.36 7.05 -27.19
CA ILE A 413 26.23 6.39 -26.53
C ILE A 413 25.39 7.49 -25.87
N GLY A 414 24.09 7.53 -26.15
CA GLY A 414 23.11 8.35 -25.46
C GLY A 414 22.02 7.45 -24.86
N GLN A 415 21.71 7.65 -23.59
CA GLN A 415 20.63 6.97 -22.88
C GLN A 415 19.76 8.01 -22.18
N GLU A 416 18.47 8.01 -22.45
CA GLU A 416 17.46 8.87 -21.82
C GLU A 416 16.35 7.97 -21.26
N ALA A 417 15.84 8.33 -20.08
CA ALA A 417 14.70 7.65 -19.49
C ALA A 417 13.89 8.60 -18.60
N ALA A 418 12.58 8.71 -18.85
CA ALA A 418 11.67 9.50 -18.02
C ALA A 418 10.54 8.65 -17.44
N ASN A 419 10.26 8.82 -16.14
CA ASN A 419 9.23 8.04 -15.45
C ASN A 419 8.31 8.95 -14.61
N ASP A 420 7.01 8.92 -14.91
CA ASP A 420 6.00 9.70 -14.22
C ASP A 420 4.93 8.78 -13.61
N GLN A 421 4.88 8.70 -12.27
CA GLN A 421 3.98 7.79 -11.55
C GLN A 421 3.04 8.54 -10.59
N THR A 422 1.74 8.25 -10.66
CA THR A 422 0.72 8.80 -9.75
C THR A 422 -0.15 7.69 -9.15
N ALA A 423 -0.22 7.61 -7.82
CA ALA A 423 -1.06 6.67 -7.09
C ALA A 423 -2.02 7.40 -6.13
N ILE A 424 -3.30 7.08 -6.19
CA ILE A 424 -4.34 7.66 -5.33
C ILE A 424 -5.20 6.56 -4.72
N ALA A 425 -5.26 6.48 -3.38
CA ALA A 425 -6.10 5.53 -2.65
C ALA A 425 -6.99 6.27 -1.64
N LEU A 426 -8.31 6.04 -1.70
CA LEU A 426 -9.28 6.63 -0.77
C LEU A 426 -10.21 5.56 -0.20
N SER A 427 -10.35 5.50 1.12
CA SER A 427 -11.18 4.53 1.83
C SER A 427 -12.10 5.18 2.87
N ALA A 428 -13.33 4.68 3.00
CA ALA A 428 -14.27 5.09 4.03
C ALA A 428 -15.05 3.90 4.60
N ALA A 429 -15.12 3.78 5.93
CA ALA A 429 -15.93 2.79 6.64
C ALA A 429 -16.83 3.50 7.67
N LEU A 430 -18.15 3.22 7.62
CA LEU A 430 -19.14 3.93 8.41
C LEU A 430 -20.14 2.95 9.06
N GLN A 431 -20.28 2.99 10.38
CA GLN A 431 -21.25 2.18 11.12
C GLN A 431 -22.19 3.05 11.95
N TYR A 432 -23.50 2.79 11.83
CA TYR A 432 -24.54 3.54 12.53
C TYR A 432 -25.49 2.62 13.27
N GLY A 433 -25.55 2.70 14.60
CA GLY A 433 -26.53 1.98 15.42
C GLY A 433 -26.41 0.46 15.41
N ALA A 434 -25.18 -0.06 15.34
CA ALA A 434 -24.91 -1.47 15.57
C ALA A 434 -25.16 -1.84 17.04
N SER A 435 -25.71 -3.04 17.29
CA SER A 435 -26.06 -3.50 18.64
C SER A 435 -25.90 -5.00 18.82
N ASN A 436 -25.48 -5.40 20.02
CA ASN A 436 -25.39 -6.79 20.46
C ASN A 436 -26.05 -6.92 21.84
N SER A 437 -26.97 -7.87 22.01
CA SER A 437 -27.73 -8.05 23.25
C SER A 437 -27.79 -9.53 23.67
N ASN A 438 -27.48 -9.77 24.95
CA ASN A 438 -27.63 -11.06 25.61
C ASN A 438 -28.43 -10.89 26.91
N ALA A 439 -29.59 -11.55 27.02
CA ALA A 439 -30.51 -11.39 28.16
C ALA A 439 -31.16 -12.72 28.56
N PRO A 440 -30.39 -13.68 29.11
CA PRO A 440 -30.94 -14.95 29.58
C PRO A 440 -31.79 -14.77 30.84
N VAL A 441 -32.87 -15.54 30.97
CA VAL A 441 -33.74 -15.55 32.17
C VAL A 441 -33.83 -16.95 32.75
N ARG A 442 -33.53 -17.10 34.04
CA ARG A 442 -33.60 -18.36 34.79
C ARG A 442 -34.50 -18.19 36.02
N VAL A 443 -35.42 -19.14 36.18
CA VAL A 443 -36.29 -19.24 37.36
C VAL A 443 -36.30 -20.69 37.84
N GLU A 444 -35.98 -20.94 39.11
CA GLU A 444 -35.92 -22.30 39.68
C GLU A 444 -35.05 -23.28 38.85
N SER A 445 -33.94 -22.81 38.28
CA SER A 445 -33.18 -23.51 37.23
C SER A 445 -31.67 -23.42 37.41
N ASP A 446 -31.11 -24.26 38.29
CA ASP A 446 -29.67 -24.30 38.58
C ASP A 446 -28.82 -24.58 37.33
N GLY A 447 -27.63 -24.00 37.28
CA GLY A 447 -26.62 -24.21 36.23
C GLY A 447 -25.85 -22.93 35.89
N ASP A 448 -24.66 -23.13 35.33
CA ASP A 448 -23.70 -22.05 35.09
C ASP A 448 -24.03 -21.29 33.78
N GLY A 449 -23.58 -20.04 33.71
CA GLY A 449 -23.70 -19.20 32.52
C GLY A 449 -22.49 -19.36 31.59
N GLY A 450 -22.73 -19.36 30.27
CA GLY A 450 -21.66 -19.35 29.26
C GLY A 450 -20.97 -17.99 29.13
N LYS A 451 -19.76 -17.99 28.55
CA LYS A 451 -18.99 -16.78 28.24
C LYS A 451 -19.71 -15.93 27.18
N VAL A 452 -19.66 -14.61 27.30
CA VAL A 452 -20.26 -13.66 26.36
C VAL A 452 -19.17 -12.78 25.74
N THR A 453 -19.10 -12.72 24.41
CA THR A 453 -18.23 -11.81 23.65
C THR A 453 -19.08 -11.01 22.67
N GLN A 454 -19.00 -9.69 22.72
CA GLN A 454 -19.78 -8.78 21.89
C GLN A 454 -18.89 -7.69 21.30
N SER A 455 -18.91 -7.49 19.98
CA SER A 455 -18.05 -6.50 19.33
C SER A 455 -18.76 -5.69 18.24
N ASN A 456 -18.38 -4.41 18.12
CA ASN A 456 -18.75 -3.56 16.99
C ASN A 456 -17.51 -2.84 16.45
N ASN A 457 -17.04 -3.23 15.26
CA ASN A 457 -15.75 -2.79 14.71
C ASN A 457 -15.95 -2.02 13.40
N VAL A 458 -15.11 -1.00 13.18
CA VAL A 458 -15.10 -0.19 11.95
C VAL A 458 -13.66 0.09 11.53
N ASP A 459 -13.25 -0.49 10.40
CA ASP A 459 -11.87 -0.41 9.93
C ASP A 459 -11.78 0.20 8.51
N SER A 460 -10.91 1.20 8.35
CA SER A 460 -10.67 1.87 7.07
C SER A 460 -9.18 1.96 6.77
N SER A 461 -8.75 1.44 5.62
CA SER A 461 -7.34 1.47 5.18
C SER A 461 -7.18 1.99 3.75
N ALA A 462 -6.18 2.84 3.53
CA ALA A 462 -5.82 3.35 2.21
C ALA A 462 -4.30 3.30 2.00
N THR A 463 -3.85 2.72 0.89
CA THR A 463 -2.43 2.61 0.54
C THR A 463 -2.17 3.08 -0.88
N ALA A 464 -1.31 4.08 -1.06
CA ALA A 464 -0.86 4.58 -2.35
C ALA A 464 0.67 4.45 -2.45
N ALA A 465 1.18 3.72 -3.45
CA ALA A 465 2.60 3.43 -3.57
C ALA A 465 3.11 3.59 -5.01
N ASN A 466 4.28 4.21 -5.18
CA ASN A 466 5.02 4.24 -6.44
C ASN A 466 6.43 3.71 -6.21
N LEU A 467 6.85 2.73 -7.01
CA LEU A 467 8.21 2.20 -7.03
C LEU A 467 8.81 2.39 -8.42
N ASN A 468 10.01 2.95 -8.45
CA ASN A 468 10.78 3.12 -9.67
C ASN A 468 12.22 2.62 -9.47
N GLY A 469 12.69 1.82 -10.42
CA GLY A 469 14.07 1.35 -10.51
C GLY A 469 14.61 1.60 -11.91
N LEU A 470 15.68 2.38 -12.03
CA LEU A 470 16.31 2.70 -13.30
C LEU A 470 17.81 2.41 -13.24
N GLU A 471 18.31 1.60 -14.17
CA GLU A 471 19.73 1.27 -14.31
C GLU A 471 20.23 1.52 -15.74
N GLN A 472 21.22 2.40 -15.88
CA GLN A 472 21.85 2.80 -17.14
C GLN A 472 23.34 2.42 -17.13
N GLY A 473 23.74 1.53 -18.02
CA GLY A 473 25.12 1.04 -18.16
C GLY A 473 25.68 1.27 -19.56
N ALA A 474 26.84 1.93 -19.66
CA ALA A 474 27.49 2.21 -20.94
C ALA A 474 29.00 1.94 -20.93
N SER A 475 29.51 1.26 -21.96
CA SER A 475 30.95 1.00 -22.13
C SER A 475 31.45 1.23 -23.55
N GLN A 476 32.58 1.93 -23.67
CA GLN A 476 33.26 2.18 -24.95
C GLN A 476 34.73 1.74 -24.89
N VAL A 477 35.12 0.84 -25.81
CA VAL A 477 36.50 0.33 -25.91
C VAL A 477 37.07 0.55 -27.31
N GLN A 478 38.20 1.26 -27.38
CA GLN A 478 39.01 1.40 -28.60
C GLN A 478 40.40 0.77 -28.43
N ARG A 479 40.72 -0.25 -29.24
CA ARG A 479 42.05 -0.90 -29.25
C ARG A 479 42.89 -0.41 -30.43
N GLY A 480 44.05 0.19 -30.13
CA GLY A 480 45.03 0.60 -31.14
C GLY A 480 45.76 -0.61 -31.74
N GLY A 481 45.80 -0.71 -33.07
CA GLY A 481 46.67 -1.68 -33.76
C GLY A 481 48.12 -1.21 -33.77
N ASP A 482 49.08 -2.15 -33.88
CA ASP A 482 50.54 -1.96 -33.90
C ASP A 482 51.11 -0.99 -34.96
N CYS A 483 50.25 -0.34 -35.75
CA CYS A 483 50.64 0.55 -36.83
C CYS A 483 50.82 1.99 -36.32
N ARG A 484 52.00 2.55 -36.63
CA ARG A 484 52.50 3.88 -36.26
C ARG A 484 51.74 5.06 -36.90
N CYS A 485 50.41 5.01 -36.94
CA CYS A 485 49.57 6.09 -37.43
C CYS A 485 48.85 6.73 -36.24
N ALA A 486 49.33 7.90 -35.82
CA ALA A 486 48.65 8.71 -34.81
C ALA A 486 47.42 9.39 -35.44
N SER A 487 46.22 8.97 -35.04
CA SER A 487 44.98 9.68 -35.28
C SER A 487 44.06 9.49 -34.08
N GLY A 488 43.60 10.58 -33.47
CA GLY A 488 42.75 10.52 -32.28
C GLY A 488 41.29 10.21 -32.59
N GLY A 489 40.66 9.43 -31.70
CA GLY A 489 39.23 9.14 -31.71
C GLY A 489 38.46 9.95 -30.66
N ILE A 490 37.14 10.05 -30.84
CA ILE A 490 36.20 10.71 -29.90
C ILE A 490 35.31 9.63 -29.28
N GLN A 491 35.22 9.62 -27.95
CA GLN A 491 34.34 8.78 -27.14
C GLN A 491 33.45 9.70 -26.29
N ALA A 492 32.13 9.56 -26.45
CA ALA A 492 31.14 10.33 -25.70
C ALA A 492 30.06 9.40 -25.15
N ILE A 493 29.78 9.52 -23.85
CA ILE A 493 28.64 8.87 -23.19
C ILE A 493 27.79 9.97 -22.54
N GLY A 494 26.51 10.01 -22.86
CA GLY A 494 25.50 10.84 -22.22
C GLY A 494 24.41 9.97 -21.61
N GLN A 495 24.07 10.21 -20.35
CA GLN A 495 23.00 9.54 -19.62
C GLN A 495 22.12 10.60 -18.96
N ASP A 496 20.83 10.57 -19.23
CA ASP A 496 19.82 11.43 -18.61
C ASP A 496 18.69 10.57 -18.02
N ALA A 497 18.18 10.99 -16.86
CA ALA A 497 17.18 10.26 -16.10
C ALA A 497 16.29 11.22 -15.32
N SER A 498 14.99 11.21 -15.61
CA SER A 498 13.99 12.02 -14.93
C SER A 498 12.93 11.16 -14.26
N ASN A 499 12.63 11.39 -12.98
CA ASN A 499 11.61 10.62 -12.26
C ASN A 499 10.69 11.52 -11.43
N THR A 500 9.39 11.49 -11.69
CA THR A 500 8.35 12.16 -10.91
C THR A 500 7.41 11.15 -10.27
N GLN A 501 7.21 11.21 -8.95
CA GLN A 501 6.31 10.30 -8.24
C GLN A 501 5.36 11.06 -7.30
N GLY A 502 4.06 10.79 -7.41
CA GLY A 502 3.00 11.36 -6.57
C GLY A 502 2.14 10.28 -5.91
N ALA A 503 2.06 10.26 -4.58
CA ALA A 503 1.24 9.32 -3.82
C ALA A 503 0.28 10.06 -2.87
N LEU A 504 -1.01 9.73 -2.93
CA LEU A 504 -2.05 10.25 -2.03
C LEU A 504 -2.87 9.11 -1.44
N ALA A 505 -2.86 8.97 -0.11
CA ALA A 505 -3.70 8.04 0.63
C ALA A 505 -4.62 8.77 1.59
N GLY A 506 -5.91 8.44 1.58
CA GLY A 506 -6.92 9.03 2.46
C GLY A 506 -7.85 7.98 3.06
N SER A 507 -7.98 7.94 4.39
CA SER A 507 -8.85 6.99 5.10
C SER A 507 -9.76 7.70 6.09
N LEU A 508 -10.98 7.19 6.24
CA LEU A 508 -11.97 7.64 7.23
C LEU A 508 -12.71 6.44 7.83
N ALA A 509 -12.68 6.31 9.14
CA ALA A 509 -13.53 5.37 9.88
C ALA A 509 -14.44 6.14 10.84
N ALA A 510 -15.73 5.81 10.85
CA ALA A 510 -16.64 6.42 11.81
C ALA A 510 -17.72 5.48 12.35
N GLN A 511 -17.98 5.59 13.66
CA GLN A 511 -19.03 4.88 14.37
C GLN A 511 -19.91 5.87 15.14
N ALA A 512 -21.22 5.69 15.05
CA ALA A 512 -22.19 6.49 15.79
C ALA A 512 -23.41 5.65 16.23
N PRO A 513 -24.13 6.05 17.29
CA PRO A 513 -25.27 5.31 17.78
C PRO A 513 -26.49 5.61 16.91
N GLY A 514 -27.34 4.60 16.78
CA GLY A 514 -28.67 4.71 16.19
C GLY A 514 -29.57 5.60 17.02
N ARG A 515 -30.79 5.84 16.53
CA ARG A 515 -31.85 6.48 17.32
C ARG A 515 -33.08 5.58 17.26
N ASP A 516 -33.71 5.33 18.40
CA ASP A 516 -35.06 4.78 18.41
C ASP A 516 -36.09 5.84 17.97
N GLU A 517 -37.34 5.40 17.80
CA GLU A 517 -38.49 6.26 17.49
C GLU A 517 -38.72 7.37 18.54
N CYS A 518 -38.18 7.21 19.76
CA CYS A 518 -38.25 8.18 20.85
C CYS A 518 -37.06 9.18 20.85
N GLY A 519 -36.08 9.00 19.97
CA GLY A 519 -34.90 9.86 19.86
C GLY A 519 -33.79 9.58 20.87
N CYS A 520 -33.90 8.49 21.64
CA CYS A 520 -32.85 7.95 22.49
C CYS A 520 -31.83 7.18 21.62
N GLY A 521 -30.56 7.22 22.03
CA GLY A 521 -29.51 6.47 21.33
C GLY A 521 -29.74 4.97 21.45
N THR A 522 -29.86 4.26 20.33
CA THR A 522 -29.88 2.80 20.28
C THR A 522 -28.57 2.29 19.68
N GLY A 523 -27.91 1.35 20.34
CA GLY A 523 -26.63 0.82 19.88
C GLY A 523 -25.70 0.44 21.04
N GLY A 524 -24.68 -0.37 20.74
CA GLY A 524 -23.71 -0.86 21.72
C GLY A 524 -23.94 -2.30 22.18
N ASN A 525 -23.12 -2.73 23.13
CA ASN A 525 -23.09 -4.10 23.64
C ASN A 525 -23.77 -4.17 25.00
N SER A 526 -24.69 -5.13 25.19
CA SER A 526 -25.44 -5.30 26.44
C SER A 526 -25.54 -6.76 26.88
N ASN A 527 -25.26 -6.99 28.17
CA ASN A 527 -25.46 -8.27 28.84
C ASN A 527 -26.30 -8.07 30.11
N ALA A 528 -27.49 -8.66 30.19
CA ALA A 528 -28.43 -8.46 31.29
C ALA A 528 -29.13 -9.77 31.71
N PRO A 529 -28.39 -10.77 32.24
CA PRO A 529 -28.98 -12.02 32.69
C PRO A 529 -29.82 -11.82 33.96
N VAL A 530 -30.93 -12.54 34.09
CA VAL A 530 -31.80 -12.54 35.28
C VAL A 530 -31.89 -13.94 35.86
N ARG A 531 -31.59 -14.10 37.15
CA ARG A 531 -31.71 -15.35 37.90
C ARG A 531 -32.60 -15.16 39.13
N VAL A 532 -33.55 -16.06 39.32
CA VAL A 532 -34.43 -16.14 40.49
C VAL A 532 -34.46 -17.57 40.99
N ASP A 533 -34.16 -17.80 42.27
CA ASP A 533 -34.12 -19.13 42.89
C ASP A 533 -33.31 -20.16 42.06
N SER A 534 -32.16 -19.77 41.50
CA SER A 534 -31.39 -20.58 40.53
C SER A 534 -29.88 -20.53 40.81
N GLU A 535 -29.34 -21.55 41.47
CA GLU A 535 -27.92 -21.61 41.84
C GLU A 535 -27.01 -21.75 40.59
N GLY A 536 -25.77 -21.26 40.68
CA GLY A 536 -24.74 -21.44 39.65
C GLY A 536 -24.04 -20.14 39.25
N ASP A 537 -22.86 -20.30 38.66
CA ASP A 537 -21.93 -19.21 38.41
C ASP A 537 -22.32 -18.42 37.14
N GLY A 538 -21.91 -17.16 37.09
CA GLY A 538 -22.01 -16.32 35.90
C GLY A 538 -20.84 -16.54 34.95
N GLY A 539 -21.10 -16.50 33.64
CA GLY A 539 -20.02 -16.51 32.64
C GLY A 539 -19.30 -15.16 32.55
N SER A 540 -18.07 -15.17 32.04
CA SER A 540 -17.30 -13.95 31.78
C SER A 540 -17.86 -13.17 30.59
N VAL A 541 -17.65 -11.86 30.58
CA VAL A 541 -18.21 -10.92 29.60
C VAL A 541 -17.07 -10.10 28.99
N ASP A 542 -17.00 -10.06 27.67
CA ASP A 542 -16.07 -9.23 26.90
C ASP A 542 -16.84 -8.39 25.88
N GLN A 543 -16.75 -7.07 25.95
CA GLN A 543 -17.52 -6.14 25.12
C GLN A 543 -16.61 -5.06 24.55
N SER A 544 -16.51 -4.96 23.22
CA SER A 544 -15.64 -3.99 22.56
C SER A 544 -16.36 -3.15 21.50
N ASN A 545 -15.91 -1.90 21.34
CA ASN A 545 -16.26 -1.06 20.20
C ASN A 545 -14.99 -0.38 19.66
N ASP A 546 -14.58 -0.74 18.46
CA ASP A 546 -13.29 -0.34 17.90
C ASP A 546 -13.47 0.41 16.58
N VAL A 547 -12.76 1.54 16.43
CA VAL A 547 -12.75 2.34 15.19
C VAL A 547 -11.31 2.61 14.78
N SER A 548 -10.88 2.06 13.66
CA SER A 548 -9.51 2.20 13.15
C SER A 548 -9.46 2.83 11.76
N SER A 549 -8.56 3.79 11.56
CA SER A 549 -8.28 4.38 10.26
C SER A 549 -6.79 4.42 9.98
N SER A 550 -6.37 4.03 8.78
CA SER A 550 -4.97 4.03 8.35
C SER A 550 -4.78 4.51 6.91
N ALA A 551 -3.84 5.43 6.69
CA ALA A 551 -3.49 5.95 5.37
C ALA A 551 -1.97 5.94 5.17
N THR A 552 -1.50 5.24 4.14
CA THR A 552 -0.07 5.12 3.80
C THR A 552 0.20 5.57 2.38
N ALA A 553 0.98 6.63 2.21
CA ALA A 553 1.49 7.11 0.92
C ALA A 553 3.01 6.91 0.85
N ALA A 554 3.51 6.25 -0.19
CA ALA A 554 4.93 5.93 -0.33
C ALA A 554 5.43 6.11 -1.76
N ASN A 555 6.60 6.73 -1.91
CA ASN A 555 7.35 6.80 -3.16
C ASN A 555 8.77 6.29 -2.93
N LEU A 556 9.22 5.34 -3.73
CA LEU A 556 10.57 4.78 -3.69
C LEU A 556 11.19 4.88 -5.09
N ASN A 557 12.38 5.46 -5.15
CA ASN A 557 13.14 5.62 -6.37
C ASN A 557 14.58 5.13 -6.16
N GLY A 558 15.04 4.26 -7.05
CA GLY A 558 16.42 3.80 -7.13
C GLY A 558 16.98 4.04 -8.53
N LEU A 559 18.03 4.84 -8.64
CA LEU A 559 18.67 5.23 -9.89
C LEU A 559 20.17 4.90 -9.86
N GLY A 560 20.64 4.13 -10.84
CA GLY A 560 22.04 3.81 -11.06
C GLY A 560 22.51 4.18 -12.46
N GLN A 561 23.57 4.97 -12.57
CA GLN A 561 24.21 5.36 -13.84
C GLN A 561 25.69 5.00 -13.81
N GLY A 562 26.12 4.10 -14.70
CA GLY A 562 27.50 3.63 -14.82
C GLY A 562 28.06 3.85 -16.22
N ALA A 563 29.23 4.49 -16.33
CA ALA A 563 29.89 4.77 -17.60
C ALA A 563 31.40 4.50 -17.55
N SER A 564 31.94 3.80 -18.57
CA SER A 564 33.38 3.51 -18.68
C SER A 564 33.90 3.70 -20.11
N GLN A 565 35.04 4.39 -20.23
CA GLN A 565 35.70 4.69 -21.51
C GLN A 565 37.17 4.27 -21.48
N VAL A 566 37.57 3.37 -22.39
CA VAL A 566 38.95 2.88 -22.53
C VAL A 566 39.49 3.16 -23.93
N GLN A 567 40.64 3.83 -24.01
CA GLN A 567 41.30 4.16 -25.29
C GLN A 567 42.78 3.76 -25.33
N GLY A 568 43.21 3.16 -26.45
CA GLY A 568 44.63 2.90 -26.78
C GLY A 568 45.16 3.74 -27.95
N GLY A 569 46.22 4.53 -27.74
CA GLY A 569 46.87 5.36 -28.79
C GLY A 569 47.32 6.76 -28.34
N SER A 570 48.04 7.51 -29.19
CA SER A 570 48.54 8.87 -28.89
C SER A 570 47.54 9.97 -29.34
N GLY A 571 46.67 10.42 -28.43
CA GLY A 571 45.73 11.55 -28.60
C GLY A 571 44.26 11.15 -28.83
N GLY A 572 43.29 11.88 -28.24
CA GLY A 572 41.84 11.58 -28.29
C GLY A 572 41.00 12.41 -27.30
N ILE A 573 39.66 12.41 -27.46
CA ILE A 573 38.70 13.10 -26.56
C ILE A 573 37.77 12.06 -25.93
N GLN A 574 37.69 12.04 -24.59
CA GLN A 574 36.78 11.24 -23.77
C GLN A 574 35.88 12.18 -22.97
N ALA A 575 34.56 12.03 -23.13
CA ALA A 575 33.56 12.81 -22.41
C ALA A 575 32.47 11.90 -21.84
N ILE A 576 32.18 12.06 -20.55
CA ILE A 576 31.04 11.43 -19.87
C ILE A 576 30.18 12.54 -19.27
N GLY A 577 28.88 12.54 -19.58
CA GLY A 577 27.86 13.39 -18.97
C GLY A 577 26.76 12.54 -18.36
N GLN A 578 26.43 12.78 -17.10
CA GLN A 578 25.34 12.12 -16.38
C GLN A 578 24.46 13.18 -15.72
N ASP A 579 23.16 13.19 -16.01
CA ASP A 579 22.15 14.00 -15.35
C ASP A 579 21.05 13.12 -14.74
N ALA A 580 20.49 13.56 -13.63
CA ALA A 580 19.54 12.81 -12.82
C ALA A 580 18.62 13.75 -12.03
N ASP A 581 17.36 13.84 -12.43
CA ASP A 581 16.36 14.71 -11.80
C ASP A 581 15.24 13.86 -11.15
N ASN A 582 14.99 14.05 -9.85
CA ASN A 582 14.02 13.24 -9.11
C ASN A 582 13.10 14.11 -8.25
N ASN A 583 11.79 13.98 -8.42
CA ASN A 583 10.77 14.72 -7.68
C ASN A 583 9.72 13.77 -7.06
N GLN A 584 9.53 13.82 -5.75
CA GLN A 584 8.61 12.91 -5.04
C GLN A 584 7.67 13.67 -4.08
N THR A 585 6.37 13.40 -4.15
CA THR A 585 5.36 13.92 -3.22
C THR A 585 4.51 12.80 -2.63
N ALA A 586 4.45 12.70 -1.31
CA ALA A 586 3.63 11.73 -0.58
C ALA A 586 2.70 12.43 0.42
N ILE A 587 1.41 12.09 0.40
CA ILE A 587 0.41 12.66 1.30
C ILE A 587 -0.45 11.54 1.90
N GLY A 588 -0.41 11.39 3.22
CA GLY A 588 -1.27 10.47 4.00
C GLY A 588 -2.26 11.24 4.87
N LEU A 589 -3.54 10.93 4.77
CA LEU A 589 -4.63 11.56 5.51
C LEU A 589 -5.48 10.49 6.20
N SER A 590 -5.56 10.49 7.53
CA SER A 590 -6.36 9.52 8.27
C SER A 590 -7.26 10.19 9.30
N ALA A 591 -8.49 9.69 9.45
CA ALA A 591 -9.40 10.13 10.49
C ALA A 591 -10.25 8.99 11.06
N ALA A 592 -10.31 8.89 12.39
CA ALA A 592 -11.15 7.93 13.11
C ALA A 592 -12.08 8.64 14.11
N LEU A 593 -13.39 8.38 14.02
CA LEU A 593 -14.42 9.10 14.76
C LEU A 593 -15.38 8.13 15.46
N GLN A 594 -15.47 8.16 16.78
CA GLN A 594 -16.42 7.36 17.55
C GLN A 594 -17.31 8.26 18.41
N TYR A 595 -18.62 8.12 18.26
CA TYR A 595 -19.61 8.85 19.05
C TYR A 595 -20.51 7.85 19.78
N GLY A 596 -20.71 8.06 21.09
CA GLY A 596 -21.71 7.34 21.89
C GLY A 596 -21.57 5.82 21.93
N ALA A 597 -20.36 5.28 21.75
CA ALA A 597 -20.10 3.86 21.92
C ALA A 597 -20.37 3.43 23.37
N SER A 598 -21.03 2.29 23.55
CA SER A 598 -21.44 1.84 24.89
C SER A 598 -21.33 0.34 25.08
N ASN A 599 -20.86 -0.04 26.27
CA ASN A 599 -20.83 -1.39 26.78
C ASN A 599 -21.52 -1.42 28.14
N SER A 600 -22.45 -2.36 28.34
CA SER A 600 -23.25 -2.46 29.56
C SER A 600 -23.37 -3.90 30.04
N ASN A 601 -23.12 -4.13 31.33
CA ASN A 601 -23.34 -5.39 32.01
C ASN A 601 -24.22 -5.16 33.26
N SER A 602 -25.38 -5.81 33.34
CA SER A 602 -26.40 -5.55 34.37
C SER A 602 -27.10 -6.83 34.85
N PRO A 603 -26.36 -7.82 35.36
CA PRO A 603 -26.98 -9.07 35.82
C PRO A 603 -27.83 -8.83 37.07
N VAL A 604 -28.97 -9.52 37.18
CA VAL A 604 -29.85 -9.48 38.36
C VAL A 604 -29.97 -10.88 38.96
N ARG A 605 -29.67 -11.01 40.26
CA ARG A 605 -29.81 -12.25 41.02
C ARG A 605 -30.69 -12.04 42.25
N VAL A 606 -31.66 -12.93 42.43
CA VAL A 606 -32.54 -12.96 43.60
C VAL A 606 -32.58 -14.38 44.14
N ALA A 607 -32.19 -14.57 45.41
CA ALA A 607 -32.15 -15.87 46.07
C ALA A 607 -31.41 -16.96 45.24
N SER A 608 -30.28 -16.60 44.64
CA SER A 608 -29.58 -17.43 43.66
C SER A 608 -28.07 -17.40 43.92
N ASP A 609 -27.58 -18.34 44.73
CA ASP A 609 -26.17 -18.41 45.13
C ASP A 609 -25.26 -18.79 43.94
N GLY A 610 -24.05 -18.23 43.91
CA GLY A 610 -23.06 -18.44 42.86
C GLY A 610 -22.25 -17.20 42.52
N ASP A 611 -21.04 -17.42 41.99
CA ASP A 611 -20.07 -16.37 41.74
C ASP A 611 -20.40 -15.58 40.46
N GLY A 612 -19.90 -14.36 40.35
CA GLY A 612 -19.93 -13.56 39.12
C GLY A 612 -18.72 -13.87 38.23
N GLY A 613 -18.92 -13.85 36.91
CA GLY A 613 -17.82 -13.89 35.95
C GLY A 613 -17.12 -12.54 35.79
N ASP A 614 -15.90 -12.58 35.27
CA ASP A 614 -15.11 -11.39 34.96
C ASP A 614 -15.72 -10.55 33.84
N VAL A 615 -15.53 -9.24 33.86
CA VAL A 615 -16.08 -8.28 32.90
C VAL A 615 -14.96 -7.44 32.29
N SER A 616 -14.81 -7.51 30.97
CA SER A 616 -13.93 -6.68 30.15
C SER A 616 -14.77 -5.81 29.22
N GLN A 617 -14.58 -4.49 29.26
CA GLN A 617 -15.30 -3.53 28.42
C GLN A 617 -14.35 -2.49 27.84
N SER A 618 -14.29 -2.39 26.51
CA SER A 618 -13.38 -1.46 25.81
C SER A 618 -14.09 -0.62 24.75
N ASN A 619 -13.66 0.63 24.63
CA ASN A 619 -13.94 1.47 23.46
C ASN A 619 -12.65 2.11 22.97
N SER A 620 -12.25 1.84 21.73
CA SER A 620 -10.97 2.29 21.20
C SER A 620 -11.12 3.01 19.86
N VAL A 621 -10.35 4.08 19.68
CA VAL A 621 -10.27 4.85 18.42
C VAL A 621 -8.82 5.02 18.04
N ALA A 622 -8.42 4.58 16.85
CA ALA A 622 -7.06 4.68 16.34
C ALA A 622 -7.04 5.33 14.96
N SER A 623 -6.13 6.29 14.74
CA SER A 623 -5.92 6.91 13.43
C SER A 623 -4.43 7.01 13.12
N ASP A 624 -4.00 6.48 11.98
CA ASP A 624 -2.60 6.45 11.57
C ASP A 624 -2.41 6.99 10.15
N ALA A 625 -1.56 8.01 10.00
CA ALA A 625 -1.20 8.57 8.70
C ALA A 625 0.31 8.47 8.48
N THR A 626 0.72 7.92 7.33
CA THR A 626 2.14 7.76 6.95
C THR A 626 2.37 8.32 5.55
N ALA A 627 3.41 9.14 5.40
CA ALA A 627 3.88 9.66 4.12
C ALA A 627 5.39 9.48 4.03
N GLN A 628 5.88 8.76 3.01
CA GLN A 628 7.29 8.41 2.88
C GLN A 628 7.79 8.64 1.46
N ASN A 629 8.92 9.33 1.32
CA ASN A 629 9.67 9.40 0.07
C ASN A 629 11.09 8.89 0.30
N VAL A 630 11.56 8.02 -0.59
CA VAL A 630 12.92 7.50 -0.56
C VAL A 630 13.50 7.64 -1.96
N ASN A 631 14.66 8.30 -2.06
CA ASN A 631 15.42 8.44 -3.29
C ASN A 631 16.86 7.99 -3.08
N LEU A 632 17.32 7.05 -3.89
CA LEU A 632 18.70 6.58 -3.90
C LEU A 632 19.25 6.75 -5.31
N THR A 633 20.27 7.61 -5.46
CA THR A 633 20.90 7.91 -6.75
C THR A 633 22.40 7.64 -6.70
N GLY A 634 22.91 6.83 -7.63
CA GLY A 634 24.32 6.51 -7.77
C GLY A 634 24.82 6.80 -9.19
N GLN A 635 25.91 7.57 -9.31
CA GLN A 635 26.58 7.94 -10.56
C GLN A 635 28.06 7.57 -10.50
N GLY A 636 28.50 6.66 -11.38
CA GLY A 636 29.88 6.19 -11.49
C GLY A 636 30.45 6.42 -12.89
N ALA A 637 31.63 7.03 -12.98
CA ALA A 637 32.31 7.31 -14.24
C ALA A 637 33.83 7.00 -14.19
N GLU A 638 34.33 6.28 -15.19
CA GLU A 638 35.76 5.93 -15.33
C GLU A 638 36.28 6.22 -16.74
N GLN A 639 37.41 6.92 -16.84
CA GLN A 639 38.11 7.18 -18.10
C GLN A 639 39.57 6.75 -18.02
N VAL A 640 39.98 5.81 -18.88
CA VAL A 640 41.36 5.29 -18.95
C VAL A 640 41.96 5.47 -20.34
N GLN A 641 43.14 6.08 -20.41
CA GLN A 641 43.91 6.23 -21.65
C GLN A 641 45.32 5.62 -21.52
N SER A 642 45.65 4.66 -22.40
CA SER A 642 46.95 3.98 -22.42
C SER A 642 47.75 4.29 -23.70
N GLY A 643 48.97 4.81 -23.54
CA GLY A 643 49.88 5.15 -24.63
C GLY A 643 51.09 4.22 -24.74
N GLY A 644 51.39 3.74 -25.96
CA GLY A 644 52.64 3.05 -26.28
C GLY A 644 53.82 4.02 -26.46
N CYS A 645 55.05 3.55 -26.24
CA CYS A 645 56.28 4.35 -26.24
C CYS A 645 56.58 4.99 -27.61
N GLY A 646 56.01 6.17 -27.88
CA GLY A 646 56.32 6.97 -29.07
C GLY A 646 56.12 8.45 -28.78
N CYS A 647 57.13 9.28 -29.03
CA CYS A 647 57.04 10.73 -28.85
C CYS A 647 56.30 11.39 -30.02
N ALA A 648 55.05 10.99 -30.25
CA ALA A 648 54.13 11.67 -31.15
C ALA A 648 53.22 12.59 -30.31
N GLY A 649 53.34 13.90 -30.53
CA GLY A 649 52.63 14.94 -29.78
C GLY A 649 51.15 15.03 -30.13
N GLY A 650 50.32 14.21 -29.49
CA GLY A 650 48.86 14.34 -29.49
C GLY A 650 48.35 15.09 -28.27
N THR A 651 47.19 15.74 -28.39
CA THR A 651 46.43 16.30 -27.25
C THR A 651 45.41 15.26 -26.77
N GLY A 652 45.39 14.97 -25.47
CA GLY A 652 44.37 14.14 -24.83
C GLY A 652 43.46 14.98 -23.93
N ILE A 653 42.13 14.83 -24.07
CA ILE A 653 41.13 15.53 -23.25
C ILE A 653 40.22 14.49 -22.59
N GLN A 654 40.13 14.52 -21.27
CA GLN A 654 39.22 13.73 -20.44
C GLN A 654 38.32 14.68 -19.65
N ALA A 655 37.01 14.55 -19.83
CA ALA A 655 36.01 15.35 -19.14
C ALA A 655 34.90 14.47 -18.57
N ILE A 656 34.59 14.63 -17.28
CA ILE A 656 33.46 14.00 -16.61
C ILE A 656 32.59 15.12 -16.01
N GLY A 657 31.30 15.12 -16.34
CA GLY A 657 30.28 15.98 -15.74
C GLY A 657 29.15 15.14 -15.14
N GLN A 658 28.87 15.35 -13.85
CA GLN A 658 27.78 14.67 -13.13
C GLN A 658 26.88 15.70 -12.46
N GLN A 659 25.58 15.65 -12.74
CA GLN A 659 24.54 16.43 -12.06
C GLN A 659 23.49 15.49 -11.48
N ALA A 660 23.04 15.81 -10.26
CA ALA A 660 21.91 15.14 -9.64
C ALA A 660 21.08 16.12 -8.82
N LYS A 661 19.77 16.18 -9.07
CA LYS A 661 18.80 16.97 -8.32
C LYS A 661 17.75 16.06 -7.68
N SER A 662 17.37 16.37 -6.45
CA SER A 662 16.28 15.69 -5.77
C SER A 662 15.40 16.65 -4.97
N GLU A 663 14.09 16.60 -5.20
CA GLU A 663 13.07 17.32 -4.44
C GLU A 663 12.08 16.33 -3.83
N GLN A 664 11.83 16.43 -2.52
CA GLN A 664 10.92 15.51 -1.80
C GLN A 664 9.99 16.25 -0.85
N GLY A 665 8.69 15.97 -0.93
CA GLY A 665 7.65 16.51 -0.04
C GLY A 665 6.81 15.41 0.60
N ALA A 666 6.77 15.34 1.93
CA ALA A 666 5.98 14.36 2.68
C ALA A 666 5.04 15.04 3.66
N ALA A 667 3.75 14.74 3.61
CA ALA A 667 2.74 15.26 4.54
C ALA A 667 1.86 14.14 5.12
N ALA A 668 1.85 13.99 6.43
CA ALA A 668 1.00 13.06 7.16
C ALA A 668 0.07 13.82 8.12
N LEU A 669 -1.24 13.63 7.99
CA LEU A 669 -2.27 14.25 8.82
C LEU A 669 -3.15 13.16 9.44
N SER A 670 -3.18 13.08 10.78
CA SER A 670 -3.98 12.09 11.51
C SER A 670 -4.89 12.74 12.55
N PHE A 671 -6.14 12.27 12.63
CA PHE A 671 -7.14 12.79 13.57
C PHE A 671 -8.00 11.69 14.20
N ALA A 672 -7.95 11.56 15.52
CA ALA A 672 -8.78 10.63 16.29
C ALA A 672 -9.70 11.39 17.25
N LEU A 673 -10.98 11.04 17.26
CA LEU A 673 -11.99 11.63 18.16
C LEU A 673 -12.89 10.55 18.74
N GLN A 674 -12.98 10.51 20.07
CA GLN A 674 -13.96 9.72 20.81
C GLN A 674 -14.81 10.65 21.68
N ALA A 675 -16.13 10.55 21.57
CA ALA A 675 -17.06 11.40 22.30
C ALA A 675 -18.20 10.59 22.91
N GLY A 676 -18.35 10.67 24.25
CA GLY A 676 -19.43 10.01 24.99
C GLY A 676 -19.31 8.49 25.06
N ALA A 677 -18.09 7.94 25.00
CA ALA A 677 -17.86 6.50 25.19
C ALA A 677 -18.14 6.11 26.65
N SER A 678 -18.84 4.99 26.86
CA SER A 678 -19.24 4.54 28.19
C SER A 678 -19.09 3.04 28.39
N ASN A 679 -18.47 2.64 29.49
CA ASN A 679 -18.47 1.27 30.01
C ASN A 679 -19.20 1.28 31.37
N ASP A 680 -20.26 0.47 31.51
CA ASP A 680 -21.05 0.38 32.75
C ASP A 680 -21.22 -1.07 33.21
N ASN A 681 -20.94 -1.31 34.48
CA ASN A 681 -21.14 -2.59 35.16
C ASN A 681 -21.99 -2.36 36.42
N ALA A 682 -23.23 -2.85 36.43
CA ALA A 682 -24.21 -2.60 37.48
C ALA A 682 -24.96 -3.89 37.90
N PRO A 683 -24.24 -4.88 38.47
CA PRO A 683 -24.88 -6.11 38.94
C PRO A 683 -25.76 -5.85 40.17
N VAL A 684 -26.92 -6.51 40.26
CA VAL A 684 -27.83 -6.46 41.41
C VAL A 684 -27.95 -7.85 42.03
N ARG A 685 -27.69 -7.96 43.33
CA ARG A 685 -27.84 -9.19 44.14
C ARG A 685 -28.78 -8.93 45.31
N VAL A 686 -29.74 -9.82 45.49
CA VAL A 686 -30.67 -9.80 46.63
C VAL A 686 -30.72 -11.19 47.24
N ALA A 687 -30.34 -11.33 48.51
CA ALA A 687 -30.34 -12.59 49.23
C ALA A 687 -29.58 -13.72 48.48
N SER A 688 -28.45 -13.40 47.84
CA SER A 688 -27.69 -14.34 47.01
C SER A 688 -26.21 -14.30 47.40
N ASP A 689 -25.70 -15.35 48.00
CA ASP A 689 -24.32 -15.44 48.46
C ASP A 689 -23.41 -15.91 47.31
N GLY A 690 -22.22 -15.31 47.19
CA GLY A 690 -21.28 -15.56 46.08
C GLY A 690 -20.42 -14.34 45.77
N ASP A 691 -19.19 -14.58 45.35
CA ASP A 691 -18.19 -13.55 45.11
C ASP A 691 -18.43 -12.85 43.76
N GLY A 692 -18.00 -11.59 43.63
CA GLY A 692 -18.02 -10.87 42.36
C GLY A 692 -16.75 -11.14 41.54
N GLY A 693 -16.86 -11.18 40.21
CA GLY A 693 -15.70 -11.27 39.31
C GLY A 693 -14.96 -9.94 39.14
N ASP A 694 -13.79 -10.01 38.51
CA ASP A 694 -12.94 -8.85 38.25
C ASP A 694 -13.51 -7.99 37.11
N VAL A 695 -13.31 -6.66 37.18
CA VAL A 695 -13.86 -5.70 36.21
C VAL A 695 -12.73 -4.87 35.60
N SER A 696 -12.57 -4.95 34.28
CA SER A 696 -11.67 -4.12 33.47
C SER A 696 -12.48 -3.25 32.51
N GLN A 697 -12.30 -1.93 32.57
CA GLN A 697 -13.01 -0.98 31.71
C GLN A 697 -12.03 0.05 31.13
N SER A 698 -11.99 0.19 29.82
CA SER A 698 -11.04 1.09 29.14
C SER A 698 -11.68 1.92 28.03
N ASN A 699 -11.29 3.19 27.94
CA ASN A 699 -11.54 4.01 26.75
C ASN A 699 -10.23 4.61 26.24
N SER A 700 -9.83 4.33 24.99
CA SER A 700 -8.58 4.82 24.41
C SER A 700 -8.78 5.60 23.11
N VAL A 701 -7.93 6.61 22.89
CA VAL A 701 -7.87 7.40 21.66
C VAL A 701 -6.42 7.61 21.25
N ASP A 702 -6.03 7.05 20.12
CA ASP A 702 -4.66 7.08 19.63
C ASP A 702 -4.60 7.70 18.22
N SER A 703 -3.64 8.60 18.00
CA SER A 703 -3.45 9.27 16.71
C SER A 703 -1.97 9.40 16.37
N SER A 704 -1.51 8.81 15.26
CA SER A 704 -0.13 8.91 14.78
C SER A 704 -0.03 9.53 13.40
N ALA A 705 0.92 10.44 13.21
CA ALA A 705 1.24 11.05 11.91
C ALA A 705 2.75 11.00 11.65
N ASN A 706 3.17 10.32 10.59
CA ASN A 706 4.57 10.03 10.29
C ASN A 706 4.93 10.48 8.86
N ALA A 707 5.68 11.57 8.73
CA ALA A 707 6.22 12.06 7.46
C ALA A 707 7.74 11.88 7.41
N ALA A 708 8.25 11.25 6.34
CA ALA A 708 9.68 11.01 6.18
C ALA A 708 10.16 11.18 4.74
N ASN A 709 11.28 11.87 4.55
CA ASN A 709 12.02 11.96 3.31
C ASN A 709 13.45 11.44 3.51
N LEU A 710 13.85 10.43 2.74
CA LEU A 710 15.20 9.88 2.74
C LEU A 710 15.81 10.10 1.36
N ASN A 711 17.00 10.71 1.35
CA ASN A 711 17.78 10.91 0.15
C ASN A 711 19.21 10.38 0.36
N GLY A 712 19.68 9.55 -0.57
CA GLY A 712 21.06 9.11 -0.66
C GLY A 712 21.60 9.36 -2.06
N LEU A 713 22.66 10.14 -2.17
CA LEU A 713 23.30 10.49 -3.43
C LEU A 713 24.80 10.17 -3.37
N GLY A 714 25.28 9.37 -4.32
CA GLY A 714 26.70 9.03 -4.49
C GLY A 714 27.18 9.35 -5.90
N GLN A 715 28.23 10.17 -6.02
CA GLN A 715 28.91 10.50 -7.27
C GLN A 715 30.39 10.09 -7.16
N SER A 716 30.88 9.27 -8.08
CA SER A 716 32.27 8.81 -8.15
C SER A 716 32.81 9.02 -9.56
N ALA A 717 33.99 9.64 -9.67
CA ALA A 717 34.64 9.91 -10.95
C ALA A 717 36.15 9.65 -10.89
N SER A 718 36.69 8.90 -11.84
CA SER A 718 38.14 8.65 -11.96
C SER A 718 38.67 8.86 -13.38
N GLN A 719 39.84 9.49 -13.49
CA GLN A 719 40.53 9.75 -14.76
C GLN A 719 42.00 9.32 -14.66
N ALA A 720 42.43 8.38 -15.51
CA ALA A 720 43.80 7.87 -15.55
C ALA A 720 44.43 7.99 -16.96
N GLN A 721 45.69 8.48 -17.02
CA GLN A 721 46.40 8.68 -18.29
C GLN A 721 47.90 8.28 -18.25
N GLY A 722 48.37 7.53 -19.27
CA GLY A 722 49.79 7.21 -19.51
C GLY A 722 50.43 8.06 -20.62
N VAL A 723 51.51 8.81 -20.32
CA VAL A 723 52.02 9.86 -21.23
C VAL A 723 53.11 9.43 -22.24
N GLY A 724 52.95 9.92 -23.48
CA GLY A 724 54.03 10.18 -24.44
C GLY A 724 53.97 11.63 -24.94
N GLY A 725 54.90 12.50 -24.55
CA GLY A 725 55.24 13.80 -25.19
C GLY A 725 54.19 14.88 -25.51
N GLY A 726 52.92 14.79 -25.09
CA GLY A 726 51.81 15.69 -25.51
C GLY A 726 51.23 16.65 -24.44
N ILE A 727 50.11 17.33 -24.78
CA ILE A 727 49.29 18.15 -23.85
C ILE A 727 48.15 17.29 -23.30
N ALA A 728 47.98 17.27 -21.98
CA ALA A 728 46.95 16.53 -21.27
C ALA A 728 45.99 17.46 -20.51
N ILE A 729 44.67 17.30 -20.70
CA ILE A 729 43.63 18.04 -19.97
C ILE A 729 42.68 17.04 -19.31
N GLN A 730 42.57 17.11 -17.98
CA GLN A 730 41.67 16.32 -17.15
C GLN A 730 40.75 17.27 -16.36
N ALA A 731 39.44 17.11 -16.54
CA ALA A 731 38.43 17.92 -15.85
C ALA A 731 37.32 17.03 -15.28
N ILE A 732 37.02 17.20 -13.99
CA ILE A 732 35.88 16.58 -13.31
C ILE A 732 34.99 17.69 -12.72
N GLY A 733 33.70 17.67 -13.05
CA GLY A 733 32.68 18.54 -12.50
C GLY A 733 31.53 17.73 -11.89
N GLN A 734 31.26 17.92 -10.59
CA GLN A 734 30.17 17.25 -9.88
C GLN A 734 29.25 18.29 -9.23
N SER A 735 27.95 18.17 -9.46
CA SER A 735 26.92 19.05 -8.89
C SER A 735 25.79 18.22 -8.28
N ALA A 736 25.47 18.52 -7.03
CA ALA A 736 24.39 17.87 -6.27
C ALA A 736 23.46 18.93 -5.67
N SER A 737 22.15 18.76 -5.81
CA SER A 737 21.14 19.64 -5.19
C SER A 737 20.01 18.84 -4.57
N ASN A 738 19.73 19.02 -3.28
CA ASN A 738 18.63 18.34 -2.60
C ASN A 738 17.74 19.32 -1.83
N ALA A 739 16.42 19.18 -1.97
CA ALA A 739 15.40 19.89 -1.22
C ALA A 739 14.41 18.90 -0.59
N GLN A 740 14.16 19.00 0.73
CA GLN A 740 13.24 18.09 1.44
C GLN A 740 12.31 18.84 2.39
N GLU A 741 11.00 18.58 2.32
CA GLU A 741 9.99 19.12 3.24
C GLU A 741 9.14 18.00 3.86
N ALA A 742 9.10 17.94 5.20
CA ALA A 742 8.33 16.95 5.95
C ALA A 742 7.36 17.62 6.92
N LEU A 743 6.08 17.24 6.86
CA LEU A 743 5.00 17.77 7.69
C LEU A 743 4.22 16.62 8.37
N GLY A 744 4.30 16.51 9.69
CA GLY A 744 3.50 15.56 10.47
C GLY A 744 2.55 16.28 11.42
N LEU A 745 1.23 16.14 11.27
CA LEU A 745 0.25 16.71 12.19
C LEU A 745 -0.66 15.62 12.76
N SER A 746 -0.72 15.50 14.08
CA SER A 746 -1.57 14.54 14.79
C SER A 746 -2.48 15.25 15.80
N GLY A 747 -3.73 14.81 15.88
CA GLY A 747 -4.68 15.25 16.90
C GLY A 747 -5.46 14.06 17.48
N ALA A 748 -5.53 13.98 18.81
CA ALA A 748 -6.32 12.99 19.54
C ALA A 748 -7.22 13.68 20.58
N PHE A 749 -8.52 13.37 20.56
CA PHE A 749 -9.52 14.04 21.38
C PHE A 749 -10.46 13.03 22.04
N GLN A 750 -10.55 13.04 23.37
CA GLN A 750 -11.51 12.24 24.13
C GLN A 750 -12.42 13.16 24.95
N LEU A 751 -13.73 13.10 24.69
CA LEU A 751 -14.72 14.00 25.27
C LEU A 751 -15.78 13.22 26.03
N GLY A 752 -15.84 13.37 27.35
CA GLY A 752 -16.91 12.81 28.19
C GLY A 752 -16.90 11.28 28.28
N ALA A 753 -15.73 10.63 28.19
CA ALA A 753 -15.61 9.19 28.41
C ALA A 753 -15.93 8.83 29.87
N SER A 754 -16.56 7.69 30.11
CA SER A 754 -16.92 7.19 31.45
C SER A 754 -16.70 5.69 31.60
N ASN A 755 -16.15 5.30 32.75
CA ASN A 755 -16.12 3.92 33.23
C ASN A 755 -16.83 3.88 34.59
N SER A 756 -17.86 3.06 34.71
CA SER A 756 -18.73 2.98 35.88
C SER A 756 -18.85 1.54 36.36
N ASN A 757 -18.60 1.33 37.66
CA ASN A 757 -18.87 0.09 38.35
C ASN A 757 -19.77 0.39 39.57
N SER A 758 -21.00 -0.12 39.59
CA SER A 758 -22.02 0.22 40.59
C SER A 758 -22.81 -1.01 41.08
N PRO A 759 -22.13 -2.01 41.67
CA PRO A 759 -22.81 -3.21 42.16
C PRO A 759 -23.74 -2.89 43.34
N VAL A 760 -24.92 -3.50 43.36
CA VAL A 760 -25.89 -3.41 44.47
C VAL A 760 -26.05 -4.79 45.10
N ALA A 761 -25.81 -4.88 46.41
CA ALA A 761 -26.00 -6.10 47.21
C ALA A 761 -26.96 -5.82 48.37
N VAL A 762 -27.98 -6.65 48.54
CA VAL A 762 -28.96 -6.56 49.61
C VAL A 762 -29.04 -7.91 50.33
N ALA A 763 -28.63 -7.95 51.60
CA ALA A 763 -28.58 -9.17 52.41
C ALA A 763 -27.81 -10.31 51.72
N SER A 764 -26.59 -10.03 51.28
CA SER A 764 -25.73 -10.96 50.53
C SER A 764 -24.29 -10.82 51.01
N ASP A 765 -23.66 -11.92 51.41
CA ASP A 765 -22.41 -11.90 52.20
C ASP A 765 -21.13 -12.17 51.39
N GLY A 766 -21.22 -12.39 50.08
CA GLY A 766 -20.05 -12.61 49.21
C GLY A 766 -19.19 -11.36 48.99
N ASP A 767 -17.90 -11.59 48.72
CA ASP A 767 -16.90 -10.55 48.47
C ASP A 767 -17.07 -9.95 47.04
N GLY A 768 -16.44 -8.80 46.79
CA GLY A 768 -16.37 -8.17 45.45
C GLY A 768 -15.00 -8.34 44.80
N GLY A 769 -14.96 -8.48 43.48
CA GLY A 769 -13.73 -8.58 42.70
C GLY A 769 -12.96 -7.26 42.55
N ASP A 770 -11.78 -7.35 41.95
CA ASP A 770 -10.90 -6.22 41.68
C ASP A 770 -11.43 -5.38 40.50
N VAL A 771 -11.22 -4.07 40.54
CA VAL A 771 -11.71 -3.12 39.53
C VAL A 771 -10.54 -2.32 38.95
N SER A 772 -10.33 -2.43 37.64
CA SER A 772 -9.38 -1.62 36.86
C SER A 772 -10.12 -0.76 35.84
N GLN A 773 -9.92 0.56 35.90
CA GLN A 773 -10.57 1.49 34.98
C GLN A 773 -9.56 2.48 34.38
N SER A 774 -9.58 2.66 33.07
CA SER A 774 -8.63 3.53 32.36
C SER A 774 -9.31 4.39 31.30
N ASN A 775 -8.85 5.64 31.18
CA ASN A 775 -9.12 6.48 30.02
C ASN A 775 -7.80 7.08 29.51
N SER A 776 -7.39 6.76 28.27
CA SER A 776 -6.12 7.20 27.69
C SER A 776 -6.32 7.98 26.39
N VAL A 777 -5.47 8.99 26.18
CA VAL A 777 -5.38 9.74 24.93
C VAL A 777 -3.92 9.89 24.54
N GLU A 778 -3.54 9.44 23.35
CA GLU A 778 -2.18 9.55 22.82
C GLU A 778 -2.15 10.21 21.42
N SER A 779 -1.26 11.17 21.24
CA SER A 779 -1.04 11.84 19.96
C SER A 779 0.45 11.94 19.64
N ASN A 780 0.86 11.33 18.52
CA ASN A 780 2.25 11.27 18.07
C ASN A 780 2.38 11.90 16.68
N ALA A 781 3.35 12.81 16.52
CA ALA A 781 3.69 13.40 15.23
C ALA A 781 5.19 13.33 14.97
N THR A 782 5.59 12.86 13.79
CA THR A 782 6.99 12.69 13.39
C THR A 782 7.21 13.28 12.00
N ALA A 783 8.22 14.13 11.85
CA ALA A 783 8.68 14.70 10.60
C ALA A 783 10.20 14.53 10.47
N LEU A 784 10.65 13.73 9.50
CA LEU A 784 12.06 13.35 9.34
C LEU A 784 12.56 13.68 7.93
N ASN A 785 13.68 14.38 7.84
CA ASN A 785 14.45 14.50 6.60
C ASN A 785 15.86 13.98 6.82
N LEU A 786 16.26 13.00 6.03
CA LEU A 786 17.59 12.39 6.03
C LEU A 786 18.21 12.58 4.65
N ASN A 787 19.41 13.13 4.61
CA ASN A 787 20.16 13.33 3.38
C ASN A 787 21.62 12.91 3.56
N LEU A 788 22.10 12.05 2.67
CA LEU A 788 23.49 11.64 2.58
C LEU A 788 24.02 11.95 1.18
N THR A 789 25.00 12.85 1.07
CA THR A 789 25.67 13.16 -0.19
C THR A 789 27.15 12.78 -0.13
N LYS A 790 27.62 11.94 -1.07
CA LYS A 790 29.03 11.56 -1.24
C LYS A 790 29.52 11.91 -2.64
N GLN A 791 30.63 12.64 -2.74
CA GLN A 791 31.28 13.02 -4.00
C GLN A 791 32.77 12.69 -3.93
N ASP A 792 33.22 11.70 -4.69
CA ASP A 792 34.63 11.28 -4.79
C ASP A 792 35.16 11.58 -6.21
N ALA A 793 36.35 12.18 -6.31
CA ALA A 793 36.99 12.51 -7.58
C ALA A 793 38.51 12.25 -7.56
N GLU A 794 39.02 11.45 -8.51
CA GLU A 794 40.44 11.08 -8.61
C GLU A 794 41.00 11.37 -10.02
N GLN A 795 42.17 12.04 -10.09
CA GLN A 795 42.90 12.30 -11.35
C GLN A 795 44.38 11.88 -11.25
N ASP A 796 44.76 10.86 -12.04
CA ASP A 796 46.10 10.27 -12.03
C ASP A 796 46.85 10.43 -13.36
N GLN A 797 48.10 10.89 -13.30
CA GLN A 797 49.02 10.97 -14.45
C GLN A 797 50.38 10.28 -14.19
N TRP A 798 50.68 9.23 -14.97
CA TRP A 798 51.93 8.44 -14.85
C TRP A 798 52.92 8.66 -16.00
N GLY A 799 54.13 9.12 -15.67
CA GLY A 799 55.27 9.20 -16.57
C GLY A 799 56.25 8.04 -16.39
N ARG A 800 56.59 7.32 -17.48
CA ARG A 800 57.71 6.37 -17.48
C ARG A 800 59.02 7.15 -17.55
N LYS A 801 59.88 7.02 -16.53
CA LYS A 801 61.17 7.74 -16.38
C LYS A 801 62.15 7.57 -17.55
N ASP A 802 61.94 6.61 -18.44
CA ASP A 802 62.90 6.23 -19.49
C ASP A 802 62.72 6.97 -20.84
N CYS A 803 61.65 7.77 -21.02
CA CYS A 803 61.26 8.26 -22.35
C CYS A 803 61.66 9.72 -22.70
N GLY A 804 62.23 10.52 -21.79
CA GLY A 804 62.80 11.85 -22.10
C GLY A 804 61.88 12.94 -22.68
N CYS A 805 60.58 12.68 -22.81
CA CYS A 805 59.61 13.58 -23.45
C CYS A 805 58.87 14.42 -22.38
N HIS A 806 58.86 15.76 -22.53
CA HIS A 806 58.28 16.72 -21.58
C HIS A 806 56.88 17.13 -22.05
N GLY A 807 55.83 16.77 -21.31
CA GLY A 807 54.45 17.19 -21.56
C GLY A 807 53.98 18.30 -20.61
N ILE A 808 52.89 18.98 -20.97
CA ILE A 808 52.18 19.95 -20.11
C ILE A 808 50.83 19.35 -19.73
N GLY A 809 50.55 19.27 -18.42
CA GLY A 809 49.29 18.74 -17.88
C GLY A 809 48.43 19.84 -17.23
N ILE A 810 47.12 19.80 -17.43
CA ILE A 810 46.12 20.63 -16.74
C ILE A 810 45.11 19.71 -16.06
N GLN A 811 44.96 19.83 -14.75
CA GLN A 811 44.03 19.05 -13.91
C GLN A 811 43.11 20.01 -13.15
N ALA A 812 41.81 19.82 -13.29
CA ALA A 812 40.79 20.61 -12.61
C ALA A 812 39.68 19.72 -12.02
N ILE A 813 39.39 19.91 -10.73
CA ILE A 813 38.24 19.29 -10.05
C ILE A 813 37.34 20.40 -9.49
N GLY A 814 36.06 20.35 -9.82
CA GLY A 814 35.01 21.23 -9.30
C GLY A 814 33.87 20.43 -8.68
N GLN A 815 33.59 20.63 -7.39
CA GLN A 815 32.48 19.99 -6.68
C GLN A 815 31.56 21.04 -6.06
N GLU A 816 30.27 21.00 -6.37
CA GLU A 816 29.25 21.82 -5.73
C GLU A 816 28.16 20.93 -5.12
N SER A 817 27.76 21.24 -3.89
CA SER A 817 26.62 20.61 -3.23
C SER A 817 25.73 21.64 -2.54
N LYS A 818 24.42 21.57 -2.79
CA LYS A 818 23.39 22.41 -2.19
C LYS A 818 22.33 21.54 -1.50
N ASN A 819 22.04 21.84 -0.24
CA ASN A 819 21.03 21.11 0.53
C ASN A 819 20.10 22.07 1.29
N GLU A 820 18.78 21.89 1.14
CA GLU A 820 17.73 22.63 1.85
C GLU A 820 16.75 21.66 2.49
N GLN A 821 16.50 21.76 3.80
CA GLN A 821 15.60 20.85 4.53
C GLN A 821 14.67 21.59 5.50
N GLY A 822 13.38 21.22 5.48
CA GLY A 822 12.34 21.75 6.36
C GLY A 822 11.53 20.63 7.01
N ALA A 823 11.45 20.60 8.35
CA ALA A 823 10.63 19.63 9.08
C ALA A 823 9.70 20.33 10.09
N LEU A 824 8.41 20.01 10.06
CA LEU A 824 7.43 20.46 11.03
C LEU A 824 6.62 19.28 11.56
N ALA A 825 6.71 19.04 12.86
CA ALA A 825 5.86 18.08 13.56
C ALA A 825 4.99 18.80 14.59
N ALA A 826 3.68 18.57 14.60
CA ALA A 826 2.80 19.06 15.65
C ALA A 826 1.82 17.99 16.14
N SER A 827 1.72 17.82 17.45
CA SER A 827 0.77 16.90 18.08
C SER A 827 -0.06 17.59 19.15
N LEU A 828 -1.33 17.20 19.25
CA LEU A 828 -2.28 17.73 20.23
C LEU A 828 -3.14 16.60 20.78
N ALA A 829 -3.03 16.34 22.08
CA ALA A 829 -3.88 15.41 22.81
C ALA A 829 -4.77 16.18 23.80
N ILE A 830 -6.09 15.98 23.73
CA ILE A 830 -7.04 16.59 24.66
C ILE A 830 -7.96 15.52 25.25
N GLN A 831 -8.03 15.49 26.58
CA GLN A 831 -9.05 14.75 27.32
C GLN A 831 -9.89 15.73 28.14
N ALA A 832 -11.19 15.80 27.86
CA ALA A 832 -12.10 16.70 28.56
C ALA A 832 -13.34 15.95 29.05
N PHE A 833 -13.65 16.09 30.33
CA PHE A 833 -14.85 15.49 30.93
C PHE A 833 -15.98 16.52 30.98
N GLY A 834 -17.16 16.12 30.48
CA GLY A 834 -18.35 16.98 30.44
C GLY A 834 -18.90 17.33 31.82
N ARG A 835 -19.84 18.28 31.83
CA ARG A 835 -20.76 18.50 32.96
C ARG A 835 -22.16 18.07 32.53
N ASP A 836 -22.90 17.41 33.41
CA ASP A 836 -24.30 17.09 33.19
C ASP A 836 -25.15 18.37 33.18
N THR A 837 -26.43 18.22 32.80
CA THR A 837 -27.45 19.27 32.80
C THR A 837 -27.69 19.90 34.18
N CYS A 838 -27.21 19.28 35.26
CA CYS A 838 -27.28 19.78 36.63
C CYS A 838 -26.01 20.56 37.06
N GLY A 839 -25.00 20.64 36.20
CA GLY A 839 -23.74 21.34 36.48
C GLY A 839 -22.71 20.52 37.27
N CYS A 840 -23.00 19.24 37.53
CA CYS A 840 -22.09 18.26 38.10
C CYS A 840 -21.21 17.65 36.99
N SER A 841 -20.03 17.14 37.32
CA SER A 841 -19.14 16.52 36.32
C SER A 841 -19.66 15.14 35.92
N SER A 842 -19.77 14.83 34.62
CA SER A 842 -20.51 13.67 34.08
C SER A 842 -19.64 12.66 33.30
N GLY A 843 -18.39 12.46 33.72
CA GLY A 843 -17.47 11.51 33.09
C GLY A 843 -16.27 11.19 34.00
N GLY A 844 -15.46 10.20 33.62
CA GLY A 844 -14.34 9.67 34.41
C GLY A 844 -14.57 8.26 34.94
N ASN A 845 -13.70 7.81 35.85
CA ASN A 845 -13.75 6.48 36.45
C ASN A 845 -14.52 6.52 37.79
N SER A 846 -15.49 5.63 37.99
CA SER A 846 -16.28 5.54 39.21
C SER A 846 -16.46 4.10 39.68
N ASN A 847 -16.33 3.88 40.98
CA ASN A 847 -16.68 2.64 41.67
C ASN A 847 -17.58 2.97 42.88
N THR A 848 -18.85 2.56 42.84
CA THR A 848 -19.91 2.90 43.82
C THR A 848 -20.70 1.66 44.27
N PRO A 849 -20.08 0.73 45.02
CA PRO A 849 -20.79 -0.42 45.56
C PRO A 849 -21.82 -0.01 46.62
N VAL A 850 -23.03 -0.55 46.57
CA VAL A 850 -24.09 -0.33 47.56
C VAL A 850 -24.41 -1.64 48.28
N GLY A 851 -24.12 -1.71 49.58
CA GLY A 851 -24.47 -2.84 50.44
C GLY A 851 -25.56 -2.48 51.46
N VAL A 852 -26.66 -3.24 51.50
CA VAL A 852 -27.72 -3.08 52.51
C VAL A 852 -27.89 -4.40 53.27
N GLY A 853 -27.38 -4.45 54.51
CA GLY A 853 -27.44 -5.67 55.32
C GLY A 853 -26.51 -6.79 54.84
N SER A 854 -25.45 -6.44 54.12
CA SER A 854 -24.41 -7.33 53.57
C SER A 854 -23.09 -7.20 54.33
N TYR A 855 -22.37 -8.30 54.57
CA TYR A 855 -21.12 -8.31 55.34
C TYR A 855 -19.82 -8.59 54.54
N GLY A 856 -19.91 -8.84 53.23
CA GLY A 856 -18.76 -9.07 52.35
C GLY A 856 -17.84 -7.85 52.21
N SER A 857 -16.56 -8.11 51.90
CA SER A 857 -15.52 -7.12 51.64
C SER A 857 -15.39 -6.80 50.15
N GLY A 858 -15.04 -5.57 49.80
CA GLY A 858 -14.80 -5.18 48.40
C GLY A 858 -13.35 -5.36 47.98
N GLY A 859 -13.11 -5.67 46.71
CA GLY A 859 -11.78 -5.81 46.11
C GLY A 859 -10.97 -4.51 45.97
N SER A 860 -9.79 -4.65 45.37
CA SER A 860 -8.89 -3.55 45.02
C SER A 860 -9.47 -2.71 43.89
N VAL A 861 -9.12 -1.42 43.85
CA VAL A 861 -9.60 -0.48 42.83
C VAL A 861 -8.41 0.29 42.28
N ASP A 862 -8.09 0.11 41.00
CA ASP A 862 -7.12 0.88 40.24
C ASP A 862 -7.83 1.73 39.17
N GLN A 863 -7.58 3.03 39.18
CA GLN A 863 -8.24 3.98 38.29
C GLN A 863 -7.21 4.95 37.71
N SER A 864 -7.15 5.05 36.38
CA SER A 864 -6.17 5.90 35.70
C SER A 864 -6.83 6.75 34.60
N ASN A 865 -6.31 7.97 34.43
CA ASN A 865 -6.62 8.81 33.28
C ASN A 865 -5.31 9.40 32.77
N SER A 866 -4.93 9.13 31.52
CA SER A 866 -3.67 9.57 30.91
C SER A 866 -3.89 10.38 29.64
N VAL A 867 -3.05 11.39 29.43
CA VAL A 867 -2.99 12.18 28.19
C VAL A 867 -1.53 12.38 27.84
N SER A 868 -1.13 11.95 26.65
CA SER A 868 0.24 12.05 26.15
C SER A 868 0.26 12.67 24.76
N SER A 869 1.22 13.55 24.52
CA SER A 869 1.48 14.14 23.21
C SER A 869 2.99 14.22 22.97
N SER A 870 3.43 13.70 21.84
CA SER A 870 4.84 13.70 21.41
C SER A 870 4.98 14.24 19.99
N ALA A 871 5.96 15.09 19.77
CA ALA A 871 6.28 15.63 18.44
C ALA A 871 7.79 15.55 18.21
N THR A 872 8.20 14.96 17.09
CA THR A 872 9.61 14.81 16.70
C THR A 872 9.83 15.39 15.32
N ALA A 873 10.69 16.42 15.23
CA ALA A 873 11.14 16.97 13.95
C ALA A 873 12.66 16.90 13.85
N LEU A 874 13.19 16.25 12.82
CA LEU A 874 14.62 16.05 12.63
C LEU A 874 15.01 16.26 11.17
N ASN A 875 16.04 17.07 10.97
CA ASN A 875 16.79 17.15 9.72
C ASN A 875 18.20 16.65 9.98
N LEU A 876 18.62 15.61 9.27
CA LEU A 876 20.00 15.11 9.31
C LEU A 876 20.59 15.22 7.90
N ASN A 877 21.81 15.76 7.84
CA ASN A 877 22.55 15.87 6.59
C ASN A 877 24.01 15.48 6.84
N ALA A 878 24.49 14.52 6.06
CA ALA A 878 25.88 14.13 6.01
C ALA A 878 26.42 14.39 4.60
N LEU A 879 27.52 15.13 4.50
CA LEU A 879 28.19 15.46 3.24
C LEU A 879 29.66 15.06 3.32
N TYR A 880 30.11 14.29 2.33
CA TYR A 880 31.50 13.88 2.16
C TYR A 880 31.97 14.25 0.74
N GLN A 881 33.01 15.07 0.65
CA GLN A 881 33.65 15.50 -0.61
C GLN A 881 35.13 15.15 -0.54
N ASP A 882 35.60 14.31 -1.44
CA ASP A 882 37.00 13.89 -1.56
C ASP A 882 37.53 14.19 -2.97
N ALA A 883 38.76 14.68 -3.05
CA ALA A 883 39.36 15.12 -4.31
C ALA A 883 40.89 14.95 -4.29
N ASP A 884 41.40 14.03 -5.11
CA ASP A 884 42.82 13.71 -5.23
C ASP A 884 43.37 13.94 -6.64
N GLN A 885 44.52 14.63 -6.73
CA GLN A 885 45.25 14.89 -7.98
C GLN A 885 46.72 14.46 -7.84
N ALA A 886 47.20 13.55 -8.70
CA ALA A 886 48.60 13.11 -8.70
C ALA A 886 49.27 13.25 -10.09
N GLN A 887 50.49 13.82 -10.13
CA GLN A 887 51.27 14.02 -11.36
C GLN A 887 52.76 13.67 -11.17
N SER A 888 53.34 12.84 -12.06
CA SER A 888 54.68 12.25 -11.86
C SER A 888 55.83 12.74 -12.77
N SER A 889 55.61 13.62 -13.76
CA SER A 889 56.70 14.31 -14.50
C SER A 889 56.22 15.37 -15.51
N GLY A 890 56.63 16.63 -15.37
CA GLY A 890 56.36 17.75 -16.32
C GLY A 890 55.74 18.99 -15.65
N GLY A 891 55.87 20.18 -16.26
CA GLY A 891 55.23 21.41 -15.74
C GLY A 891 53.73 21.45 -16.05
N GLY A 892 52.88 21.80 -15.08
CA GLY A 892 51.41 21.77 -15.22
C GLY A 892 50.66 22.66 -14.23
N ILE A 893 49.33 22.79 -14.41
CA ILE A 893 48.41 23.56 -13.56
C ILE A 893 47.41 22.60 -12.91
N GLN A 894 47.31 22.63 -11.57
CA GLN A 894 46.36 21.87 -10.76
C GLN A 894 45.43 22.84 -10.02
N ALA A 895 44.12 22.60 -10.09
CA ALA A 895 43.12 23.40 -9.40
C ALA A 895 42.00 22.52 -8.83
N ILE A 896 41.68 22.72 -7.56
CA ILE A 896 40.57 22.07 -6.86
C ILE A 896 39.66 23.18 -6.31
N GLY A 897 38.36 23.10 -6.61
CA GLY A 897 37.34 24.01 -6.09
C GLY A 897 36.15 23.24 -5.52
N GLN A 898 35.90 23.39 -4.22
CA GLN A 898 34.78 22.75 -3.51
C GLN A 898 33.87 23.82 -2.88
N SER A 899 32.56 23.67 -3.03
CA SER A 899 31.55 24.54 -2.41
C SER A 899 30.37 23.72 -1.90
N ALA A 900 30.09 23.82 -0.60
CA ALA A 900 28.91 23.21 0.03
C ALA A 900 28.04 24.30 0.68
N LYS A 901 26.74 24.31 0.39
CA LYS A 901 25.74 25.20 1.00
C LYS A 901 24.64 24.37 1.64
N ASN A 902 24.36 24.61 2.91
CA ASN A 902 23.36 23.86 3.68
C ASN A 902 22.45 24.83 4.45
N ARG A 903 21.12 24.67 4.32
CA ARG A 903 20.10 25.38 5.11
C ARG A 903 19.08 24.37 5.66
N GLN A 904 18.86 24.41 6.97
CA GLN A 904 17.94 23.47 7.66
C GLN A 904 17.08 24.21 8.68
N ALA A 905 15.79 23.86 8.74
CA ALA A 905 14.88 24.29 9.80
C ALA A 905 14.00 23.11 10.27
N ALA A 906 13.97 22.86 11.57
CA ALA A 906 13.13 21.83 12.18
C ALA A 906 12.37 22.40 13.37
N ALA A 907 11.06 22.15 13.44
CA ALA A 907 10.20 22.59 14.53
C ALA A 907 9.28 21.45 14.98
N ALA A 908 9.25 21.21 16.30
CA ALA A 908 8.34 20.25 16.93
C ALA A 908 7.47 20.97 17.97
N LEU A 909 6.15 20.78 17.90
CA LEU A 909 5.20 21.34 18.87
C LEU A 909 4.32 20.22 19.44
N SER A 910 4.36 19.99 20.74
CA SER A 910 3.52 19.00 21.41
C SER A 910 2.70 19.66 22.53
N ALA A 911 1.43 19.34 22.62
CA ALA A 911 0.56 19.81 23.70
C ALA A 911 -0.38 18.68 24.17
N ALA A 912 -0.37 18.42 25.48
CA ALA A 912 -1.31 17.52 26.14
C ALA A 912 -2.14 18.33 27.15
N LEU A 913 -3.47 18.23 27.08
CA LEU A 913 -4.38 18.93 27.97
C LEU A 913 -5.43 17.99 28.57
N GLN A 914 -5.46 17.92 29.90
CA GLN A 914 -6.45 17.17 30.66
C GLN A 914 -7.35 18.11 31.45
N LEU A 915 -8.66 18.06 31.22
CA LEU A 915 -9.66 18.97 31.83
C LEU A 915 -10.72 18.18 32.58
N GLY A 916 -10.72 18.28 33.91
CA GLY A 916 -11.80 17.77 34.75
C GLY A 916 -11.77 16.26 35.04
N ALA A 917 -10.60 15.61 34.93
CA ALA A 917 -10.43 14.19 35.26
C ALA A 917 -10.84 13.87 36.71
N ARG A 918 -11.51 12.73 36.91
CA ARG A 918 -11.94 12.24 38.22
C ARG A 918 -11.77 10.73 38.33
N ASN A 919 -11.27 10.33 39.49
CA ASN A 919 -11.30 8.96 40.00
C ASN A 919 -12.16 9.01 41.27
N GLY A 920 -13.33 8.38 41.23
CA GLY A 920 -14.27 8.34 42.34
C GLY A 920 -14.35 6.94 42.95
N ARG A 921 -14.14 6.86 44.27
CA ARG A 921 -14.54 5.73 45.11
C ARG A 921 -15.49 6.30 46.17
N TRP A 922 -16.74 5.86 46.18
CA TRP A 922 -17.76 6.35 47.11
C TRP A 922 -18.24 5.27 48.05
#